data_AF-A0A3P6AGD8-F1
#
_entry.id   AF-A0A3P6AGD8-F1
#
_cell.length_a   1.000
_cell.length_b   1.000
_cell.length_c   1.000
_cell.angle_alpha   90.00
_cell.angle_beta   90.00
_cell.angle_gamma   90.00
#
_symmetry.space_group_name_H-M   'P 1'
#
loop_
_entity.id
_entity.type
_entity.pdbx_description
1 polymer ?
#
loop_
_entity_poly.entity_id
_entity_poly.type
_entity_poly.pdbx_seq_one_letter_code
_entity_poly.pdbx_strand_id
1 'polypeptide(L)'
;MVRYFPSNGQTVLPIHLGFWPDNPSSPGDLIITKAFSAKLPVVCRHVHSKQPFGLFRGENAMNYAFSTFLLEAVIVIFFIKATCFILRPLRQPRIVCEIIGGMMIGPSMLGGSRNFSYYVFPPISNYIFTNLGLMGFFYFFFLTAAKTDVAAIAKSPKKHKYIAAISVLVPMVCVGATGMAMRHQMDKTMGKPSSVGGIAFALAFSSFPVIYTILRDMNLLNSEVGKFAMSVALLGDMGAILVLVFFEAVVQANVAGAKAAVFYIVSVVIFSAFMILVVKRAFEWVVDQTPQGKLVDQNYIVMILMGVLVACFLTDMLGLLIGTGPIWLGLIIPHGPPLGSTLAIRSETFIHEFLMPFSFGLVGLYTDVHFLSADAWDNQLAPLVYMTTVSFITKFISVAAAAAFFKVPTRDSLTLGLIMNLRGQLDIMLYLLCFRKHVVSLPGFTLLVLHTVVITGVSTPIISFLYDPNRPYRISKHRTIQHTPPSTEMGLVLAVSNQEALSGLITFLDFAYPTTSSPFAIYAIQLMELMGRASPVFVDHKLQKEEEDKEGDEEKGRVDQMQSAFKLYQKKREECVTLRAYTAHAPKRLMYQDICELALAKKTAFILLPYQRERLEDNAPTELVDPGMLSVNADVLAYTPCSVCIYYGKGRLRNAKVRSSVDQQHSIQPSRVRQETYRFVVLFLGGADNREALHLADRMTGNPDITLTIVRFLSFNHEGEDAREKKLDDGVVTWFWVKNESNDRVSYKEVVVKNGAETLAAIQAMNVNDYDLWITGRGEGINTKILEGLDAWSEDHQLGVIGETVAGSIFASEGSVLVVQQQVRNQKGDAYIELFSLQAGAGKLEAASSKVFDGNKSRILRMEELKETIKTTEEAKKDVAIIDYEWIKNNNLSEVEMLDGEKRAVFMSTIMGFVVDHARYYSSIH
;
A
#
# COMPACT_ATOMS: atom_id res chain seq x y z
N MET A 1 36.33 -5.78 47.74
CA MET A 1 36.43 -6.58 48.98
C MET A 1 35.08 -7.20 49.28
N VAL A 2 34.96 -8.52 49.12
CA VAL A 2 33.75 -9.28 49.46
C VAL A 2 34.02 -9.95 50.81
N ARG A 3 33.22 -9.67 51.84
CA ARG A 3 33.22 -10.43 53.09
C ARG A 3 32.05 -11.39 53.08
N TYR A 4 32.33 -12.67 53.32
CA TYR A 4 31.37 -13.73 53.57
C TYR A 4 30.87 -13.66 55.03
N PHE A 5 29.57 -13.90 55.24
CA PHE A 5 29.01 -14.31 56.54
C PHE A 5 28.28 -15.65 56.35
N PRO A 6 28.32 -16.56 57.34
CA PRO A 6 27.75 -17.90 57.23
C PRO A 6 26.22 -17.86 57.41
N SER A 7 25.54 -18.65 56.59
CA SER A 7 24.12 -18.99 56.71
C SER A 7 23.95 -20.01 57.85
N ASN A 8 23.18 -19.65 58.88
CA ASN A 8 22.56 -20.63 59.75
C ASN A 8 21.15 -20.88 59.22
N GLY A 9 20.88 -22.15 58.95
CA GLY A 9 19.63 -22.64 58.39
C GLY A 9 18.47 -22.66 59.39
N GLN A 10 17.34 -23.08 58.82
CA GLN A 10 16.01 -23.29 59.42
C GLN A 10 15.15 -22.04 59.61
N THR A 11 14.23 -21.84 58.67
CA THR A 11 12.82 -21.57 59.00
C THR A 11 11.91 -22.06 57.88
N VAL A 12 10.98 -22.93 58.27
CA VAL A 12 9.88 -23.50 57.48
C VAL A 12 8.90 -22.38 57.11
N LEU A 13 8.48 -22.33 55.85
CA LEU A 13 7.37 -21.51 55.35
C LEU A 13 6.07 -22.33 55.38
N PRO A 14 4.92 -21.78 55.82
CA PRO A 14 3.64 -22.28 55.41
C PRO A 14 3.22 -21.65 54.08
N ILE A 15 2.65 -22.50 53.22
CA ILE A 15 2.10 -22.21 51.91
C ILE A 15 0.75 -21.51 52.10
N HIS A 16 0.60 -20.26 51.66
CA HIS A 16 -0.71 -19.68 51.35
C HIS A 16 -0.56 -18.58 50.27
N LEU A 17 -1.17 -18.81 49.09
CA LEU A 17 -1.54 -17.75 48.16
C LEU A 17 -2.76 -17.04 48.75
N GLY A 18 -2.58 -15.80 49.20
CA GLY A 18 -3.67 -14.93 49.64
C GLY A 18 -3.51 -13.54 49.04
N PHE A 19 -4.40 -13.18 48.10
CA PHE A 19 -4.69 -11.80 47.74
C PHE A 19 -5.61 -11.24 48.84
N TRP A 20 -5.17 -10.23 49.59
CA TRP A 20 -5.89 -9.16 50.35
C TRP A 20 -5.07 -8.72 51.59
N PRO A 21 -5.23 -7.47 52.10
CA PRO A 21 -4.17 -6.74 52.79
C PRO A 21 -4.28 -6.86 54.33
N ASP A 22 -3.15 -7.12 54.99
CA ASP A 22 -3.05 -6.94 56.44
C ASP A 22 -2.30 -5.64 56.79
N ASN A 23 -2.90 -4.91 57.74
CA ASN A 23 -2.49 -3.61 58.28
C ASN A 23 -1.26 -3.76 59.22
N PRO A 24 -0.42 -2.72 59.39
CA PRO A 24 0.85 -2.84 60.09
C PRO A 24 0.69 -2.70 61.61
N SER A 25 1.21 -3.65 62.39
CA SER A 25 1.30 -3.56 63.85
C SER A 25 2.68 -3.06 64.32
N SER A 26 2.70 -1.77 64.68
CA SER A 26 3.36 -1.12 65.84
C SER A 26 4.90 -1.20 66.08
N PRO A 27 5.46 -0.18 66.80
CA PRO A 27 6.83 0.31 66.64
C PRO A 27 7.79 -0.13 67.75
N GLY A 28 9.08 -0.26 67.44
CA GLY A 28 10.12 -0.42 68.46
C GLY A 28 11.43 -0.95 67.91
N ASP A 29 12.31 -0.05 67.46
CA ASP A 29 13.62 0.16 68.09
C ASP A 29 14.48 1.11 67.26
N LEU A 30 14.65 2.30 67.83
CA LEU A 30 15.39 3.41 67.27
C LEU A 30 16.84 3.32 67.77
N ILE A 31 17.72 2.66 67.02
CA ILE A 31 19.17 2.76 67.26
C ILE A 31 19.73 3.84 66.33
N ILE A 32 19.85 5.05 66.88
CA ILE A 32 20.59 6.15 66.28
C ILE A 32 22.08 5.83 66.39
N THR A 33 22.74 5.59 65.25
CA THR A 33 24.18 5.84 65.12
C THR A 33 24.41 6.84 64.01
N LYS A 34 24.87 8.04 64.42
CA LYS A 34 25.24 9.15 63.55
C LYS A 34 26.44 8.83 62.65
N ALA A 35 26.40 9.49 61.50
CA ALA A 35 27.50 9.86 60.60
C ALA A 35 28.11 8.74 59.73
N PHE A 36 27.73 8.68 58.45
CA PHE A 36 28.68 8.44 57.35
C PHE A 36 28.15 8.98 56.01
N SER A 37 29.05 9.71 55.35
CA SER A 37 29.06 10.30 53.99
C SER A 37 28.16 9.65 52.92
N ALA A 38 27.73 10.47 51.94
CA ALA A 38 26.92 10.14 50.76
C ALA A 38 27.37 8.82 50.08
N LYS A 39 26.76 7.71 50.50
CA LYS A 39 26.97 6.40 49.88
C LYS A 39 26.07 6.31 48.66
N LEU A 40 26.66 6.06 47.50
CA LEU A 40 25.95 5.41 46.39
C LEU A 40 25.12 4.25 46.98
N PRO A 41 23.88 4.00 46.51
CA PRO A 41 23.13 2.84 46.94
C PRO A 41 23.90 1.57 46.52
N VAL A 42 24.64 0.98 47.45
CA VAL A 42 25.32 -0.31 47.25
C VAL A 42 24.27 -1.39 47.37
N VAL A 43 23.75 -1.86 46.24
CA VAL A 43 22.86 -3.02 46.19
C VAL A 43 23.73 -4.28 46.21
N CYS A 44 23.88 -4.92 47.37
CA CYS A 44 24.46 -6.26 47.45
C CYS A 44 23.42 -7.27 46.94
N ARG A 45 23.73 -8.00 45.86
CA ARG A 45 22.86 -9.05 45.31
C ARG A 45 23.49 -10.43 45.45
N HIS A 46 22.66 -11.40 45.83
CA HIS A 46 23.00 -12.82 45.79
C HIS A 46 23.08 -13.28 44.33
N VAL A 47 24.29 -13.58 43.85
CA VAL A 47 24.47 -14.25 42.56
C VAL A 47 23.95 -15.68 42.72
N HIS A 48 22.76 -15.98 42.18
CA HIS A 48 22.23 -17.35 42.19
C HIS A 48 23.09 -18.23 41.28
N SER A 49 23.36 -19.45 41.73
CA SER A 49 24.23 -20.40 41.01
C SER A 49 23.60 -20.86 39.69
N LYS A 50 24.43 -21.33 38.76
CA LYS A 50 24.13 -21.74 37.36
C LYS A 50 23.19 -22.96 37.21
N GLN A 51 22.27 -23.21 38.14
CA GLN A 51 21.31 -24.30 37.99
C GLN A 51 20.02 -23.82 37.29
N PRO A 52 19.42 -24.66 36.43
CA PRO A 52 18.13 -24.35 35.82
C PRO A 52 17.05 -24.24 36.91
N PHE A 53 16.20 -23.23 36.75
CA PHE A 53 15.09 -22.90 37.63
C PHE A 53 14.23 -24.13 38.01
N GLY A 54 14.03 -24.36 39.31
CA GLY A 54 13.13 -25.39 39.82
C GLY A 54 11.93 -24.80 40.57
N LEU A 55 10.80 -24.56 39.88
CA LEU A 55 9.55 -24.10 40.53
C LEU A 55 9.15 -25.00 41.71
N PHE A 56 9.30 -26.32 41.54
CA PHE A 56 8.99 -27.33 42.56
C PHE A 56 10.02 -27.42 43.71
N ARG A 57 11.13 -26.68 43.63
CA ARG A 57 12.11 -26.52 44.72
C ARG A 57 11.88 -25.27 45.56
N GLY A 58 10.80 -24.51 45.29
CA GLY A 58 10.49 -23.27 46.00
C GLY A 58 11.32 -22.06 45.55
N GLU A 59 12.03 -22.17 44.43
CA GLU A 59 12.74 -21.04 43.81
C GLU A 59 11.74 -20.17 43.01
N ASN A 60 11.96 -18.86 42.98
CA ASN A 60 11.16 -17.92 42.19
C ASN A 60 11.86 -17.61 40.85
N ALA A 61 11.16 -17.82 39.73
CA ALA A 61 11.71 -17.57 38.39
C ALA A 61 12.14 -16.11 38.21
N MET A 62 11.45 -15.20 38.89
CA MET A 62 11.67 -13.75 38.89
C MET A 62 13.04 -13.32 39.42
N ASN A 63 13.72 -14.19 40.17
CA ASN A 63 15.06 -13.93 40.69
C ASN A 63 16.16 -14.18 39.65
N TYR A 64 15.83 -14.85 38.53
CA TYR A 64 16.75 -15.17 37.45
C TYR A 64 16.53 -14.22 36.27
N ALA A 65 17.53 -13.39 35.98
CA ALA A 65 17.44 -12.34 34.95
C ALA A 65 16.95 -12.83 33.58
N PHE A 66 17.36 -14.03 33.15
CA PHE A 66 16.97 -14.59 31.86
C PHE A 66 15.52 -15.06 31.83
N SER A 67 15.05 -15.76 32.88
CA SER A 67 13.66 -16.23 32.98
C SER A 67 12.69 -15.06 33.07
N THR A 68 13.03 -14.02 33.84
CA THR A 68 12.24 -12.79 33.91
C THR A 68 12.19 -12.09 32.55
N PHE A 69 13.32 -11.97 31.87
CA PHE A 69 13.37 -11.36 30.53
C PHE A 69 12.46 -12.08 29.52
N LEU A 70 12.39 -13.42 29.54
CA LEU A 70 11.48 -14.17 28.68
C LEU A 70 10.00 -13.86 28.97
N LEU A 71 9.65 -13.69 30.25
CA LEU A 71 8.31 -13.29 30.65
C LEU A 71 8.00 -11.85 30.20
N GLU A 72 8.93 -10.91 30.40
CA GLU A 72 8.83 -9.53 29.92
C GLU A 72 8.63 -9.46 28.41
N ALA A 73 9.39 -10.27 27.65
CA ALA A 73 9.26 -10.36 26.19
C ALA A 73 7.85 -10.77 25.75
N VAL A 74 7.29 -11.82 26.35
CA VAL A 74 5.93 -12.29 26.03
C VAL A 74 4.90 -11.20 26.35
N ILE A 75 4.99 -10.58 27.52
CA ILE A 75 4.06 -9.54 27.96
C ILE A 75 4.12 -8.33 27.04
N VAL A 76 5.32 -7.84 26.73
CA VAL A 76 5.50 -6.64 25.91
C VAL A 76 4.96 -6.84 24.49
N ILE A 77 5.30 -7.97 23.86
CA ILE A 77 4.81 -8.29 22.52
C ILE A 77 3.29 -8.47 22.54
N PHE A 78 2.73 -9.17 23.54
CA PHE A 78 1.30 -9.37 23.68
C PHE A 78 0.52 -8.05 23.77
N PHE A 79 0.91 -7.15 24.69
CA PHE A 79 0.23 -5.87 24.87
C PHE A 79 0.32 -4.98 23.63
N ILE A 80 1.49 -4.89 23.00
CA ILE A 80 1.64 -4.11 21.75
C ILE A 80 0.73 -4.68 20.64
N LYS A 81 0.67 -6.01 20.49
CA LYS A 81 -0.20 -6.64 19.48
C LYS A 81 -1.69 -6.46 19.81
N ALA A 82 -2.07 -6.55 21.07
CA ALA A 82 -3.44 -6.29 21.52
C ALA A 82 -3.85 -4.84 21.24
N THR A 83 -2.98 -3.86 21.55
CA THR A 83 -3.23 -2.44 21.25
C THR A 83 -3.36 -2.19 19.74
N CYS A 84 -2.51 -2.80 18.91
CA CYS A 84 -2.66 -2.76 17.45
C CYS A 84 -4.00 -3.32 16.97
N PHE A 85 -4.47 -4.42 17.57
CA PHE A 85 -5.75 -5.02 17.23
C PHE A 85 -6.93 -4.11 17.61
N ILE A 86 -6.90 -3.50 18.80
CA ILE A 86 -7.94 -2.59 19.30
C ILE A 86 -8.00 -1.29 18.49
N LEU A 87 -6.84 -0.75 18.06
CA LEU A 87 -6.75 0.50 17.30
C LEU A 87 -6.91 0.32 15.78
N ARG A 88 -6.98 -0.92 15.29
CA ARG A 88 -7.21 -1.24 13.87
C ARG A 88 -8.43 -0.55 13.25
N PRO A 89 -9.63 -0.50 13.88
CA PRO A 89 -10.79 0.21 13.31
C PRO A 89 -10.56 1.72 13.15
N LEU A 90 -9.67 2.32 13.95
CA LEU A 90 -9.34 3.75 13.86
C LEU A 90 -8.34 4.08 12.74
N ARG A 91 -7.90 3.08 11.97
CA ARG A 91 -6.89 3.22 10.89
C ARG A 91 -5.61 3.93 11.35
N GLN A 92 -5.22 3.71 12.61
CA GLN A 92 -4.00 4.28 13.18
C GLN A 92 -2.76 3.57 12.61
N PRO A 93 -1.67 4.30 12.33
CA PRO A 93 -0.44 3.69 11.85
C PRO A 93 0.19 2.84 12.97
N ARG A 94 0.94 1.80 12.59
CA ARG A 94 1.48 0.81 13.54
C ARG A 94 2.29 1.45 14.65
N ILE A 95 3.06 2.48 14.31
CA ILE A 95 3.92 3.18 15.26
C ILE A 95 3.15 3.77 16.45
N VAL A 96 1.97 4.35 16.21
CA VAL A 96 1.14 4.93 17.27
C VAL A 96 0.69 3.83 18.22
N CYS A 97 0.29 2.67 17.67
CA CYS A 97 -0.10 1.51 18.45
C CYS A 97 1.08 0.93 19.27
N GLU A 98 2.28 0.89 18.71
CA GLU A 98 3.49 0.42 19.41
C GLU A 98 3.89 1.34 20.56
N ILE A 99 3.82 2.67 20.37
CA ILE A 99 4.09 3.64 21.44
C ILE A 99 3.05 3.51 22.56
N ILE A 100 1.75 3.50 22.22
CA ILE A 100 0.68 3.37 23.21
C ILE A 100 0.79 2.03 23.94
N GLY A 101 1.06 0.93 23.22
CA GLY A 101 1.28 -0.39 23.82
C GLY A 101 2.46 -0.40 24.79
N GLY A 102 3.58 0.24 24.42
CA GLY A 102 4.72 0.46 25.30
C GLY A 102 4.35 1.27 26.56
N MET A 103 3.62 2.37 26.40
CA MET A 103 3.15 3.22 27.50
C MET A 103 2.20 2.49 28.46
N MET A 104 1.35 1.59 27.94
CA MET A 104 0.45 0.76 28.77
C MET A 104 1.22 -0.14 29.73
N ILE A 105 2.36 -0.66 29.29
CA ILE A 105 3.24 -1.53 30.09
C ILE A 105 4.07 -0.69 31.09
N GLY A 106 4.43 0.53 30.71
CA GLY A 106 5.23 1.46 31.50
C GLY A 106 4.54 2.00 32.77
N PRO A 107 5.24 2.87 33.53
CA PRO A 107 4.74 3.45 34.77
C PRO A 107 3.48 4.31 34.61
N SER A 108 3.18 4.75 33.39
CA SER A 108 1.97 5.51 33.06
C SER A 108 0.66 4.73 33.28
N MET A 109 0.69 3.39 33.25
CA MET A 109 -0.50 2.56 33.47
C MET A 109 -0.19 1.33 34.35
N LEU A 110 0.07 0.15 33.77
CA LEU A 110 0.24 -1.10 34.52
C LEU A 110 1.47 -1.07 35.42
N GLY A 111 2.58 -0.52 34.90
CA GLY A 111 3.83 -0.32 35.63
C GLY A 111 3.75 0.68 36.77
N GLY A 112 2.67 1.47 36.87
CA GLY A 112 2.46 2.42 37.97
C GLY A 112 2.15 1.70 39.30
N SER A 113 1.58 0.50 39.22
CA SER A 113 1.37 -0.31 40.43
C SER A 113 2.68 -0.93 40.89
N ARG A 114 3.06 -0.65 42.15
CA ARG A 114 4.33 -1.11 42.74
C ARG A 114 4.47 -2.63 42.69
N ASN A 115 3.36 -3.36 42.82
CA ASN A 115 3.34 -4.81 42.73
C ASN A 115 3.63 -5.28 41.31
N PHE A 116 2.97 -4.75 40.29
CA PHE A 116 3.20 -5.15 38.90
C PHE A 116 4.62 -4.83 38.46
N SER A 117 5.13 -3.63 38.76
CA SER A 117 6.51 -3.27 38.41
C SER A 117 7.53 -4.17 39.12
N TYR A 118 7.34 -4.49 40.40
CA TYR A 118 8.26 -5.34 41.14
C TYR A 118 8.30 -6.78 40.62
N TYR A 119 7.13 -7.34 40.27
CA TYR A 119 7.04 -8.70 39.76
C TYR A 119 7.45 -8.78 38.29
N VAL A 120 6.91 -7.94 37.42
CA VAL A 120 7.07 -8.07 35.97
C VAL A 120 8.34 -7.41 35.45
N PHE A 121 8.78 -6.28 36.02
CA PHE A 121 9.98 -5.54 35.60
C PHE A 121 10.98 -5.35 36.75
N PRO A 122 11.52 -6.44 37.32
CA PRO A 122 12.50 -6.33 38.38
C PRO A 122 13.77 -5.63 37.84
N PRO A 123 14.50 -4.87 38.68
CA PRO A 123 15.67 -4.13 38.22
C PRO A 123 16.87 -5.02 37.82
N ILE A 124 16.72 -6.33 37.76
CA ILE A 124 17.75 -7.30 37.35
C ILE A 124 17.71 -7.55 35.83
N SER A 125 16.53 -7.49 35.21
CA SER A 125 16.30 -7.69 33.77
C SER A 125 16.35 -6.38 32.96
N ASN A 126 16.10 -5.23 33.60
CA ASN A 126 16.10 -3.90 32.94
C ASN A 126 17.35 -3.63 32.08
N TYR A 127 18.53 -4.12 32.49
CA TYR A 127 19.76 -3.96 31.70
C TYR A 127 19.69 -4.73 30.38
N ILE A 128 19.23 -5.98 30.40
CA ILE A 128 19.07 -6.81 29.19
C ILE A 128 18.00 -6.18 28.29
N PHE A 129 16.87 -5.80 28.89
CA PHE A 129 15.75 -5.18 28.19
C PHE A 129 16.15 -3.89 27.48
N THR A 130 16.85 -2.99 28.18
CA THR A 130 17.29 -1.70 27.62
C THR A 130 18.24 -1.88 26.44
N ASN A 131 19.22 -2.78 26.56
CA ASN A 131 20.16 -3.03 25.46
C ASN A 131 19.48 -3.66 24.25
N LEU A 132 18.51 -4.56 24.47
CA LEU A 132 17.75 -5.16 23.38
C LEU A 132 16.84 -4.13 22.68
N GLY A 133 16.22 -3.21 23.42
CA GLY A 133 15.44 -2.12 22.85
C GLY A 133 16.28 -1.15 22.03
N LEU A 134 17.52 -0.83 22.46
CA LEU A 134 18.45 -0.04 21.66
C LEU A 134 18.88 -0.79 20.37
N MET A 135 19.15 -2.09 20.50
CA MET A 135 19.48 -2.95 19.36
C MET A 135 18.35 -2.96 18.33
N GLY A 136 17.09 -3.04 18.76
CA GLY A 136 15.92 -2.99 17.87
C GLY A 136 15.87 -1.71 17.05
N PHE A 137 16.08 -0.54 17.65
CA PHE A 137 16.15 0.71 16.91
C PHE A 137 17.31 0.74 15.89
N PHE A 138 18.52 0.30 16.27
CA PHE A 138 19.68 0.34 15.37
C PHE A 138 19.49 -0.56 14.14
N TYR A 139 18.96 -1.77 14.32
CA TYR A 139 18.63 -2.64 13.19
C TYR A 139 17.49 -2.10 12.33
N PHE A 140 16.50 -1.44 12.93
CA PHE A 140 15.44 -0.77 12.18
C PHE A 140 15.98 0.38 11.32
N PHE A 141 16.86 1.23 11.86
CA PHE A 141 17.46 2.31 11.09
C PHE A 141 18.38 1.79 9.99
N PHE A 142 19.17 0.75 10.28
CA PHE A 142 19.97 0.06 9.27
C PHE A 142 19.10 -0.48 8.12
N LEU A 143 18.05 -1.23 8.44
CA LEU A 143 17.18 -1.83 7.42
C LEU A 143 16.47 -0.76 6.59
N THR A 144 16.03 0.32 7.23
CA THR A 144 15.34 1.40 6.52
C THR A 144 16.31 2.21 5.66
N ALA A 145 17.54 2.46 6.14
CA ALA A 145 18.60 3.08 5.36
C ALA A 145 18.99 2.21 4.14
N ALA A 146 19.09 0.89 4.30
CA ALA A 146 19.38 -0.05 3.21
C ALA A 146 18.30 -0.08 2.11
N LYS A 147 17.06 0.32 2.43
CA LYS A 147 15.98 0.44 1.45
C LYS A 147 15.96 1.79 0.74
N THR A 148 16.70 2.79 1.22
CA THR A 148 16.69 4.14 0.62
C THR A 148 17.50 4.17 -0.67
N ASP A 149 16.97 4.86 -1.68
CA ASP A 149 17.66 5.09 -2.94
C ASP A 149 18.43 6.42 -2.89
N VAL A 150 19.72 6.34 -2.60
CA VAL A 150 20.61 7.51 -2.55
C VAL A 150 20.80 8.16 -3.94
N ALA A 151 20.70 7.38 -5.02
CA ALA A 151 20.85 7.91 -6.39
C ALA A 151 19.67 8.81 -6.78
N ALA A 152 18.47 8.54 -6.26
CA ALA A 152 17.30 9.39 -6.45
C ALA A 152 17.51 10.83 -5.94
N ILE A 153 18.40 11.04 -4.96
CA ILE A 153 18.73 12.37 -4.41
C ILE A 153 19.37 13.26 -5.49
N ALA A 154 20.30 12.71 -6.26
CA ALA A 154 21.01 13.45 -7.30
C ALA A 154 20.05 13.86 -8.43
N LYS A 155 19.16 12.94 -8.83
CA LYS A 155 18.16 13.11 -9.91
C LYS A 155 16.93 13.94 -9.50
N SER A 156 16.79 14.29 -8.22
CA SER A 156 15.61 15.00 -7.71
C SER A 156 15.47 16.42 -8.31
N PRO A 157 14.26 16.86 -8.69
CA PRO A 157 14.04 18.16 -9.31
C PRO A 157 14.35 19.31 -8.37
N LYS A 158 14.79 20.46 -8.92
CA LYS A 158 15.23 21.64 -8.14
C LYS A 158 14.18 22.09 -7.11
N LYS A 159 12.88 22.01 -7.44
CA LYS A 159 11.79 22.35 -6.51
C LYS A 159 11.80 21.53 -5.22
N HIS A 160 12.14 20.23 -5.26
CA HIS A 160 12.20 19.39 -4.04
C HIS A 160 13.36 19.82 -3.15
N LYS A 161 14.50 20.21 -3.75
CA LYS A 161 15.69 20.71 -3.01
C LYS A 161 15.38 21.99 -2.24
N TYR A 162 14.69 22.95 -2.86
CA TYR A 162 14.27 24.18 -2.18
C TYR A 162 13.27 23.92 -1.06
N ILE A 163 12.25 23.08 -1.30
CA ILE A 163 11.24 22.76 -0.28
C ILE A 163 11.87 22.01 0.90
N ALA A 164 12.78 21.06 0.65
CA ALA A 164 13.51 20.36 1.70
C ALA A 164 14.30 21.35 2.57
N ALA A 165 15.04 22.28 1.97
CA ALA A 165 15.77 23.31 2.70
C ALA A 165 14.83 24.20 3.54
N ILE A 166 13.72 24.69 2.96
CA ILE A 166 12.73 25.51 3.65
C ILE A 166 12.09 24.75 4.82
N SER A 167 11.78 23.47 4.62
CA SER A 167 11.11 22.62 5.63
C SER A 167 11.93 22.38 6.89
N VAL A 168 13.26 22.52 6.81
CA VAL A 168 14.17 22.38 7.96
C VAL A 168 14.58 23.75 8.49
N LEU A 169 15.01 24.68 7.63
CA LEU A 169 15.57 25.96 8.05
C LEU A 169 14.52 26.87 8.71
N VAL A 170 13.32 26.98 8.15
CA VAL A 170 12.29 27.88 8.68
C VAL A 170 11.83 27.43 10.07
N PRO A 171 11.42 26.15 10.29
CA PRO A 171 11.04 25.71 11.62
C PRO A 171 12.20 25.77 12.61
N MET A 172 13.44 25.46 12.20
CA MET A 172 14.60 25.53 13.07
C MET A 172 14.85 26.95 13.60
N VAL A 173 14.76 27.96 12.73
CA VAL A 173 14.93 29.36 13.13
C VAL A 173 13.77 29.82 14.02
N CYS A 174 12.52 29.52 13.67
CA CYS A 174 11.36 29.94 14.47
C CYS A 174 11.33 29.28 15.86
N VAL A 175 11.59 27.97 15.93
CA VAL A 175 11.63 27.23 17.20
C VAL A 175 12.83 27.65 18.04
N GLY A 176 14.00 27.85 17.41
CA GLY A 176 15.18 28.38 18.08
C GLY A 176 14.95 29.78 18.65
N ALA A 177 14.34 30.69 17.88
CA ALA A 177 13.99 32.03 18.34
C ALA A 177 13.00 31.99 19.52
N THR A 178 11.98 31.12 19.43
CA THR A 178 11.00 30.93 20.52
C THR A 178 11.68 30.40 21.78
N GLY A 179 12.52 29.37 21.66
CA GLY A 179 13.26 28.82 22.79
C GLY A 179 14.25 29.83 23.41
N MET A 180 14.87 30.69 22.60
CA MET A 180 15.74 31.76 23.09
C MET A 180 14.95 32.87 23.79
N ALA A 181 13.76 33.23 23.30
CA ALA A 181 12.90 34.21 23.96
C ALA A 181 12.38 33.70 25.32
N MET A 182 12.06 32.41 25.40
CA MET A 182 11.56 31.76 26.62
C MET A 182 12.67 31.26 27.56
N ARG A 183 13.94 31.51 27.23
CA ARG A 183 15.10 31.01 27.98
C ARG A 183 15.06 31.33 29.47
N HIS A 184 14.52 32.49 29.85
CA HIS A 184 14.44 32.93 31.25
C HIS A 184 13.45 32.11 32.10
N GLN A 185 12.48 31.45 31.46
CA GLN A 185 11.50 30.57 32.11
C GLN A 185 11.96 29.12 32.14
N MET A 186 13.04 28.78 31.43
CA MET A 186 13.55 27.42 31.36
C MET A 186 14.49 27.10 32.52
N ASP A 187 14.51 25.82 32.93
CA ASP A 187 15.53 25.31 33.84
C ASP A 187 16.96 25.53 33.28
N LYS A 188 17.94 25.67 34.16
CA LYS A 188 19.33 26.10 33.86
C LYS A 188 20.06 25.17 32.87
N THR A 189 19.64 23.92 32.78
CA THR A 189 20.16 22.90 31.85
C THR A 189 19.53 23.01 30.46
N MET A 190 18.22 23.22 30.40
CA MET A 190 17.43 23.36 29.17
C MET A 190 17.64 24.73 28.52
N GLY A 191 17.75 25.79 29.31
CA GLY A 191 17.98 27.16 28.86
C GLY A 191 19.41 27.43 28.37
N LYS A 192 20.28 26.43 28.22
CA LYS A 192 21.57 26.63 27.54
C LYS A 192 21.33 26.80 26.03
N PRO A 193 21.99 27.75 25.34
CA PRO A 193 21.79 27.94 23.90
C PRO A 193 22.03 26.67 23.08
N SER A 194 23.00 25.84 23.48
CA SER A 194 23.25 24.53 22.86
C SER A 194 22.10 23.54 23.08
N SER A 195 21.50 23.52 24.27
CA SER A 195 20.34 22.69 24.59
C SER A 195 19.10 23.12 23.78
N VAL A 196 18.82 24.43 23.73
CA VAL A 196 17.73 25.00 22.92
C VAL A 196 17.93 24.70 21.44
N GLY A 197 19.15 24.84 20.92
CA GLY A 197 19.49 24.47 19.54
C GLY A 197 19.29 22.98 19.25
N GLY A 198 19.66 22.10 20.18
CA GLY A 198 19.43 20.65 20.06
C GLY A 198 17.95 20.28 20.05
N ILE A 199 17.15 20.89 20.92
CA ILE A 199 15.69 20.70 20.95
C ILE A 199 15.06 21.27 19.67
N ALA A 200 15.49 22.45 19.22
CA ALA A 200 14.99 23.04 17.98
C ALA A 200 15.31 22.16 16.76
N PHE A 201 16.51 21.56 16.70
CA PHE A 201 16.85 20.58 15.66
C PHE A 201 15.97 19.33 15.74
N ALA A 202 15.82 18.76 16.94
CA ALA A 202 14.98 17.58 17.15
C ALA A 202 13.50 17.82 16.77
N LEU A 203 13.01 19.06 16.92
CA LEU A 203 11.67 19.45 16.52
C LEU A 203 11.59 19.87 15.04
N ALA A 204 12.61 20.47 14.45
CA ALA A 204 12.56 20.88 13.05
C ALA A 204 12.77 19.71 12.07
N PHE A 205 13.50 18.68 12.47
CA PHE A 205 13.84 17.56 11.61
C PHE A 205 12.62 16.66 11.28
N SER A 206 12.59 16.12 10.07
CA SER A 206 11.69 15.03 9.65
C SER A 206 12.49 14.03 8.88
N SER A 207 12.26 12.75 9.19
CA SER A 207 13.08 11.69 8.64
C SER A 207 12.37 10.86 7.56
N PHE A 208 13.10 10.48 6.52
CA PHE A 208 12.61 9.57 5.49
C PHE A 208 12.12 8.24 6.08
N PRO A 209 12.83 7.56 7.02
CA PRO A 209 12.37 6.31 7.60
C PRO A 209 10.98 6.37 8.22
N VAL A 210 10.67 7.49 8.89
CA VAL A 210 9.38 7.72 9.54
C VAL A 210 8.30 7.94 8.50
N ILE A 211 8.53 8.84 7.54
CA ILE A 211 7.57 9.16 6.49
C ILE A 211 7.28 7.92 5.64
N TYR A 212 8.32 7.16 5.26
CA TYR A 212 8.19 5.90 4.53
C TYR A 212 7.28 4.90 5.23
N THR A 213 7.55 4.63 6.51
CA THR A 213 6.77 3.62 7.26
C THR A 213 5.32 4.03 7.42
N ILE A 214 5.04 5.29 7.71
CA ILE A 214 3.67 5.78 7.89
C ILE A 214 2.92 5.84 6.54
N LEU A 215 3.56 6.28 5.45
CA LEU A 215 2.93 6.28 4.12
C LEU A 215 2.68 4.87 3.60
N ARG A 216 3.56 3.92 3.94
CA ARG A 216 3.35 2.49 3.65
C ARG A 216 2.11 1.97 4.36
N ASP A 217 1.98 2.26 5.66
CA ASP A 217 0.83 1.84 6.46
C ASP A 217 -0.47 2.50 5.97
N MET A 218 -0.40 3.73 5.45
CA MET A 218 -1.54 4.45 4.85
C MET A 218 -1.82 4.08 3.39
N ASN A 219 -1.05 3.19 2.76
CA ASN A 219 -1.17 2.85 1.33
C ASN A 219 -1.02 4.06 0.38
N LEU A 220 -0.21 5.06 0.76
CA LEU A 220 0.00 6.31 0.01
C LEU A 220 1.38 6.40 -0.67
N LEU A 221 2.19 5.33 -0.65
CA LEU A 221 3.54 5.33 -1.25
C LEU A 221 3.55 5.60 -2.75
N ASN A 222 2.58 5.05 -3.50
CA ASN A 222 2.51 5.19 -4.95
C ASN A 222 1.91 6.53 -5.41
N SER A 223 1.25 7.24 -4.50
CA SER A 223 0.62 8.54 -4.80
C SER A 223 1.65 9.60 -5.22
N GLU A 224 1.25 10.56 -6.06
CA GLU A 224 2.12 11.67 -6.47
C GLU A 224 2.63 12.46 -5.25
N VAL A 225 1.76 12.72 -4.28
CA VAL A 225 2.09 13.43 -3.03
C VAL A 225 3.05 12.60 -2.17
N GLY A 226 2.88 11.28 -2.13
CA GLY A 226 3.76 10.36 -1.42
C GLY A 226 5.16 10.33 -2.01
N LYS A 227 5.29 10.13 -3.33
CA LYS A 227 6.56 10.21 -4.06
C LYS A 227 7.26 11.56 -3.84
N PHE A 228 6.49 12.66 -3.84
CA PHE A 228 7.00 14.00 -3.55
C PHE A 228 7.55 14.11 -2.11
N ALA A 229 6.77 13.70 -1.12
CA ALA A 229 7.15 13.78 0.30
C ALA A 229 8.40 12.95 0.60
N MET A 230 8.49 11.76 0.02
CA MET A 230 9.63 10.86 0.16
C MET A 230 10.93 11.50 -0.37
N SER A 231 10.88 12.13 -1.54
CA SER A 231 12.03 12.84 -2.12
C SER A 231 12.47 14.03 -1.25
N VAL A 232 11.51 14.82 -0.74
CA VAL A 232 11.78 15.96 0.15
C VAL A 232 12.40 15.50 1.48
N ALA A 233 11.86 14.44 2.09
CA ALA A 233 12.36 13.88 3.34
C ALA A 233 13.79 13.35 3.20
N LEU A 234 14.09 12.62 2.12
CA LEU A 234 15.42 12.07 1.86
C LEU A 234 16.48 13.17 1.67
N LEU A 235 16.12 14.26 0.98
CA LEU A 235 16.98 15.45 0.88
C LEU A 235 17.19 16.12 2.24
N GLY A 236 16.14 16.15 3.08
CA GLY A 236 16.21 16.63 4.45
C GLY A 236 17.16 15.81 5.33
N ASP A 237 17.14 14.49 5.21
CA ASP A 237 18.01 13.56 5.95
C ASP A 237 19.49 13.80 5.70
N MET A 238 19.88 14.00 4.44
CA MET A 238 21.27 14.31 4.08
C MET A 238 21.73 15.63 4.72
N GLY A 239 20.88 16.67 4.69
CA GLY A 239 21.16 17.93 5.36
C GLY A 239 21.24 17.79 6.88
N ALA A 240 20.35 16.98 7.47
CA ALA A 240 20.28 16.77 8.91
C ALA A 240 21.49 16.01 9.46
N ILE A 241 22.03 15.03 8.74
CA ILE A 241 23.27 14.34 9.12
C ILE A 241 24.42 15.34 9.24
N LEU A 242 24.55 16.29 8.30
CA LEU A 242 25.58 17.34 8.35
C LEU A 242 25.39 18.27 9.55
N VAL A 243 24.16 18.72 9.80
CA VAL A 243 23.84 19.57 10.95
C VAL A 243 24.11 18.85 12.27
N LEU A 244 23.79 17.55 12.36
CA LEU A 244 24.03 16.74 13.54
C LEU A 244 25.53 16.56 13.82
N VAL A 245 26.34 16.29 12.79
CA VAL A 245 27.80 16.22 12.92
C VAL A 245 28.37 17.54 13.41
N PHE A 246 27.92 18.66 12.85
CA PHE A 246 28.33 20.00 13.29
C PHE A 246 27.94 20.28 14.74
N PHE A 247 26.70 19.94 15.11
CA PHE A 247 26.19 20.13 16.47
C PHE A 247 27.02 19.36 17.50
N GLU A 248 27.31 18.09 17.25
CA GLU A 248 28.15 17.27 18.13
C GLU A 248 29.59 17.81 18.22
N ALA A 249 30.15 18.33 17.11
CA ALA A 249 31.46 18.99 17.14
C ALA A 249 31.48 20.19 18.09
N VAL A 250 30.41 21.00 18.10
CA VAL A 250 30.25 22.13 19.04
C VAL A 250 30.12 21.64 20.48
N VAL A 251 29.38 20.55 20.73
CA VAL A 251 29.27 19.96 22.06
C VAL A 251 30.64 19.48 22.56
N GLN A 252 31.42 18.79 21.73
CA GLN A 252 32.76 18.35 22.10
C GLN A 252 33.73 19.52 22.32
N ALA A 253 33.61 20.59 21.53
CA ALA A 253 34.38 21.83 21.75
C ALA A 253 34.11 22.43 23.14
N ASN A 254 32.85 22.40 23.59
CA ASN A 254 32.46 22.96 24.88
C ASN A 254 32.93 22.10 26.08
N VAL A 255 33.04 20.79 25.91
CA VAL A 255 33.41 19.86 26.99
C VAL A 255 34.93 19.73 27.14
N ALA A 256 35.64 19.53 26.03
CA ALA A 256 37.06 19.17 26.02
C ALA A 256 37.94 20.14 25.20
N GLY A 257 37.38 21.29 24.79
CA GLY A 257 38.08 22.34 24.07
C GLY A 257 38.15 22.12 22.55
N ALA A 258 38.64 23.14 21.83
CA ALA A 258 38.68 23.14 20.36
C ALA A 258 39.47 21.94 19.76
N LYS A 259 40.49 21.43 20.46
CA LYS A 259 41.27 20.27 20.00
C LYS A 259 40.42 19.02 19.90
N ALA A 260 39.52 18.78 20.85
CA ALA A 260 38.62 17.62 20.82
C ALA A 260 37.66 17.69 19.62
N ALA A 261 37.11 18.87 19.33
CA ALA A 261 36.26 19.07 18.17
C ALA A 261 36.99 18.81 16.84
N VAL A 262 38.27 19.21 16.73
CA VAL A 262 39.08 18.90 15.54
C VAL A 262 39.30 17.39 15.41
N PHE A 263 39.70 16.71 16.50
CA PHE A 263 39.87 15.25 16.47
C PHE A 263 38.58 14.51 16.15
N TYR A 264 37.44 15.00 16.64
CA TYR A 264 36.13 14.47 16.27
C TYR A 264 35.85 14.62 14.78
N ILE A 265 35.98 15.82 14.22
CA ILE A 265 35.76 16.05 12.78
C ILE A 265 36.70 15.16 11.94
N VAL A 266 37.98 15.06 12.31
CA VAL A 266 38.94 14.17 11.65
C VAL A 266 38.49 12.72 11.74
N SER A 267 38.04 12.27 12.91
CA SER A 267 37.56 10.90 13.11
C SER A 267 36.31 10.60 12.26
N VAL A 268 35.39 11.55 12.17
CA VAL A 268 34.20 11.45 11.31
C VAL A 268 34.60 11.35 9.84
N VAL A 269 35.53 12.18 9.37
CA VAL A 269 36.03 12.14 7.99
C VAL A 269 36.71 10.80 7.68
N ILE A 270 37.57 10.30 8.59
CA ILE A 270 38.24 9.00 8.44
C ILE A 270 37.21 7.87 8.40
N PHE A 271 36.22 7.89 9.30
CA PHE A 271 35.17 6.87 9.33
C PHE A 271 34.30 6.90 8.06
N SER A 272 33.90 8.09 7.60
CA SER A 272 33.19 8.26 6.31
C SER A 272 34.00 7.71 5.14
N ALA A 273 35.30 8.03 5.08
CA ALA A 273 36.19 7.56 4.03
C ALA A 273 36.35 6.04 4.07
N PHE A 274 36.52 5.45 5.26
CA PHE A 274 36.57 4.00 5.44
C PHE A 274 35.29 3.31 4.94
N MET A 275 34.12 3.85 5.32
CA MET A 275 32.82 3.32 4.89
C MET A 275 32.66 3.38 3.36
N ILE A 276 33.02 4.50 2.73
CA ILE A 276 32.88 4.67 1.28
C ILE A 276 33.93 3.87 0.48
N LEU A 277 35.18 3.78 0.95
CA LEU A 277 36.27 3.16 0.18
C LEU A 277 36.37 1.65 0.40
N VAL A 278 36.17 1.19 1.65
CA VAL A 278 36.36 -0.22 2.02
C VAL A 278 35.04 -0.96 2.02
N VAL A 279 34.05 -0.47 2.77
CA VAL A 279 32.78 -1.19 2.99
C VAL A 279 31.94 -1.21 1.72
N LYS A 280 31.84 -0.09 0.99
CA LYS A 280 31.16 -0.06 -0.31
C LYS A 280 31.75 -1.09 -1.29
N ARG A 281 33.08 -1.13 -1.38
CA ARG A 281 33.78 -2.07 -2.29
C ARG A 281 33.55 -3.51 -1.89
N ALA A 282 33.47 -3.80 -0.59
CA ALA A 282 33.12 -5.12 -0.08
C ALA A 282 31.69 -5.52 -0.48
N PHE A 283 30.71 -4.61 -0.43
CA PHE A 283 29.35 -4.91 -0.88
C PHE A 283 29.25 -5.10 -2.40
N GLU A 284 29.92 -4.27 -3.19
CA GLU A 284 30.03 -4.47 -4.64
C GLU A 284 30.60 -5.86 -4.95
N TRP A 285 31.66 -6.27 -4.25
CA TRP A 285 32.23 -7.61 -4.41
C TRP A 285 31.26 -8.74 -4.04
N VAL A 286 30.47 -8.58 -2.96
CA VAL A 286 29.42 -9.58 -2.60
C VAL A 286 28.35 -9.67 -3.68
N VAL A 287 27.97 -8.53 -4.27
CA VAL A 287 27.02 -8.49 -5.38
C VAL A 287 27.60 -9.20 -6.60
N ASP A 288 28.87 -8.96 -6.94
CA ASP A 288 29.56 -9.60 -8.07
C ASP A 288 29.66 -11.13 -7.91
N GLN A 289 29.81 -11.63 -6.68
CA GLN A 289 29.85 -13.07 -6.38
C GLN A 289 28.46 -13.74 -6.39
N THR A 290 27.38 -12.95 -6.32
CA THR A 290 26.03 -13.51 -6.27
C THR A 290 25.48 -13.71 -7.70
N PRO A 291 25.16 -14.95 -8.11
CA PRO A 291 24.58 -15.19 -9.43
C PRO A 291 23.23 -14.48 -9.59
N GLN A 292 23.05 -13.79 -10.72
CA GLN A 292 21.86 -12.99 -11.02
C GLN A 292 20.56 -13.82 -10.88
N GLY A 293 19.60 -13.30 -10.10
CA GLY A 293 18.29 -13.92 -9.87
C GLY A 293 18.22 -14.89 -8.69
N LYS A 294 19.34 -15.23 -8.05
CA LYS A 294 19.34 -15.99 -6.78
C LYS A 294 19.43 -15.07 -5.58
N LEU A 295 18.82 -15.52 -4.47
CA LEU A 295 18.96 -14.86 -3.17
C LEU A 295 20.43 -14.96 -2.71
N VAL A 296 20.92 -13.90 -2.07
CA VAL A 296 22.27 -13.89 -1.49
C VAL A 296 22.38 -14.95 -0.40
N ASP A 297 23.52 -15.64 -0.33
CA ASP A 297 23.75 -16.67 0.69
C ASP A 297 23.56 -16.10 2.10
N GLN A 298 22.96 -16.91 2.97
CA GLN A 298 22.64 -16.55 4.35
C GLN A 298 23.86 -16.07 5.13
N ASN A 299 25.04 -16.62 4.84
CA ASN A 299 26.30 -16.24 5.49
C ASN A 299 26.62 -14.75 5.28
N TYR A 300 26.41 -14.19 4.09
CA TYR A 300 26.63 -12.76 3.84
C TYR A 300 25.66 -11.89 4.63
N ILE A 301 24.40 -12.30 4.74
CA ILE A 301 23.39 -11.58 5.54
C ILE A 301 23.82 -11.53 7.01
N VAL A 302 24.28 -12.65 7.56
CA VAL A 302 24.79 -12.72 8.94
C VAL A 302 26.01 -11.82 9.13
N MET A 303 26.96 -11.82 8.18
CA MET A 303 28.11 -10.91 8.21
C MET A 303 27.69 -9.43 8.16
N ILE A 304 26.69 -9.09 7.35
CA ILE A 304 26.14 -7.73 7.29
C ILE A 304 25.51 -7.32 8.62
N LEU A 305 24.70 -8.19 9.23
CA LEU A 305 24.09 -7.93 10.54
C LEU A 305 25.13 -7.82 11.67
N MET A 306 26.24 -8.55 11.57
CA MET A 306 27.40 -8.36 12.45
C MET A 306 28.07 -7.00 12.18
N GLY A 307 28.20 -6.60 10.91
CA GLY A 307 28.72 -5.30 10.51
C GLY A 307 27.94 -4.13 11.12
N VAL A 308 26.62 -4.26 11.30
CA VAL A 308 25.79 -3.27 12.03
C VAL A 308 26.30 -3.06 13.46
N LEU A 309 26.60 -4.14 14.18
CA LEU A 309 27.10 -4.07 15.55
C LEU A 309 28.48 -3.42 15.62
N VAL A 310 29.36 -3.77 14.67
CA VAL A 310 30.69 -3.14 14.55
C VAL A 310 30.55 -1.65 14.25
N ALA A 311 29.64 -1.26 13.34
CA ALA A 311 29.38 0.13 13.02
C ALA A 311 28.86 0.92 14.24
N CYS A 312 27.93 0.35 15.02
CA CYS A 312 27.47 0.93 16.29
C CYS A 312 28.61 1.13 17.29
N PHE A 313 29.47 0.12 17.43
CA PHE A 313 30.60 0.18 18.35
C PHE A 313 31.60 1.27 17.96
N LEU A 314 31.94 1.35 16.67
CA LEU A 314 32.85 2.38 16.16
C LEU A 314 32.24 3.79 16.31
N THR A 315 30.96 3.99 16.00
CA THR A 315 30.35 5.31 16.16
C THR A 315 30.24 5.74 17.61
N ASP A 316 29.87 4.85 18.53
CA ASP A 316 29.85 5.14 19.97
C ASP A 316 31.25 5.50 20.49
N MET A 317 32.27 4.74 20.08
CA MET A 317 33.67 4.99 20.44
C MET A 317 34.15 6.36 19.94
N LEU A 318 33.74 6.78 18.74
CA LEU A 318 34.10 8.08 18.16
C LEU A 318 33.28 9.25 18.75
N GLY A 319 32.34 8.99 19.65
CA GLY A 319 31.43 10.00 20.21
C GLY A 319 30.38 10.51 19.23
N LEU A 320 30.12 9.75 18.16
CA LEU A 320 28.97 9.95 17.27
C LEU A 320 27.71 9.38 17.92
N LEU A 321 26.55 9.84 17.48
CA LEU A 321 25.29 9.18 17.81
C LEU A 321 25.34 7.72 17.34
N ILE A 322 25.11 6.77 18.26
CA ILE A 322 25.24 5.32 18.00
C ILE A 322 24.46 4.90 16.75
N GLY A 323 23.24 5.44 16.56
CA GLY A 323 22.39 5.15 15.40
C GLY A 323 22.93 5.63 14.05
N THR A 324 23.88 6.55 14.01
CA THR A 324 24.48 7.07 12.75
C THR A 324 25.25 5.99 12.00
N GLY A 325 25.93 5.09 12.71
CA GLY A 325 26.72 4.00 12.10
C GLY A 325 25.86 3.03 11.27
N PRO A 326 24.80 2.44 11.86
CA PRO A 326 23.78 1.66 11.16
C PRO A 326 23.18 2.37 9.95
N ILE A 327 22.87 3.67 10.07
CA ILE A 327 22.33 4.46 8.95
C ILE A 327 23.34 4.52 7.81
N TRP A 328 24.59 4.89 8.09
CA TRP A 328 25.63 5.00 7.06
C TRP A 328 25.92 3.66 6.40
N LEU A 329 25.97 2.57 7.17
CA LEU A 329 26.14 1.22 6.65
C LEU A 329 24.99 0.85 5.71
N GLY A 330 23.74 1.17 6.10
CA GLY A 330 22.57 0.93 5.26
C GLY A 330 22.58 1.76 3.97
N LEU A 331 22.90 3.05 4.02
CA LEU A 331 22.95 3.93 2.85
C LEU A 331 23.96 3.48 1.77
N ILE A 332 25.00 2.74 2.17
CA ILE A 332 26.05 2.24 1.27
C ILE A 332 25.63 0.94 0.58
N ILE A 333 24.68 0.19 1.16
CA ILE A 333 24.17 -1.04 0.55
C ILE A 333 23.41 -0.67 -0.74
N PRO A 334 23.71 -1.31 -1.88
CA PRO A 334 22.94 -1.11 -3.10
C PRO A 334 21.49 -1.54 -2.87
N HIS A 335 20.57 -0.59 -3.09
CA HIS A 335 19.15 -0.76 -2.85
C HIS A 335 18.51 -1.66 -3.92
N GLY A 336 17.68 -2.62 -3.47
CA GLY A 336 17.03 -3.60 -4.36
C GLY A 336 17.80 -4.91 -4.56
N PRO A 337 17.47 -5.70 -5.59
CA PRO A 337 18.07 -7.01 -5.82
C PRO A 337 19.51 -6.94 -6.36
N PRO A 338 20.39 -7.89 -5.98
CA PRO A 338 20.11 -9.04 -5.13
C PRO A 338 20.20 -8.75 -3.62
N LEU A 339 21.04 -7.81 -3.18
CA LEU A 339 21.45 -7.68 -1.78
C LEU A 339 20.40 -7.05 -0.85
N GLY A 340 19.94 -5.83 -1.14
CA GLY A 340 18.95 -5.13 -0.31
C GLY A 340 17.60 -5.87 -0.25
N SER A 341 17.20 -6.52 -1.35
CA SER A 341 15.99 -7.36 -1.40
C SER A 341 16.09 -8.59 -0.52
N THR A 342 17.21 -9.33 -0.58
CA THR A 342 17.41 -10.54 0.24
C THR A 342 17.47 -10.16 1.73
N LEU A 343 18.15 -9.05 2.05
CA LEU A 343 18.24 -8.54 3.42
C LEU A 343 16.85 -8.22 4.00
N ALA A 344 16.01 -7.55 3.22
CA ALA A 344 14.63 -7.23 3.62
C ALA A 344 13.81 -8.50 3.85
N ILE A 345 13.77 -9.43 2.89
CA ILE A 345 12.99 -10.68 3.00
C ILE A 345 13.35 -11.47 4.26
N ARG A 346 14.65 -11.55 4.58
CA ARG A 346 15.13 -12.41 5.68
C ARG A 346 15.08 -11.75 7.04
N SER A 347 15.23 -10.42 7.12
CA SER A 347 15.44 -9.71 8.40
C SER A 347 14.27 -8.83 8.81
N GLU A 348 13.43 -8.37 7.88
CA GLU A 348 12.37 -7.39 8.16
C GLU A 348 11.36 -7.91 9.19
N THR A 349 10.86 -9.13 9.01
CA THR A 349 9.89 -9.74 9.93
C THR A 349 10.46 -9.84 11.34
N PHE A 350 11.70 -10.30 11.49
CA PHE A 350 12.31 -10.43 12.81
C PHE A 350 12.54 -9.06 13.47
N ILE A 351 13.05 -8.07 12.72
CA ILE A 351 13.30 -6.74 13.26
C ILE A 351 11.98 -6.06 13.68
N HIS A 352 10.96 -6.07 12.84
CA HIS A 352 9.69 -5.40 13.11
C HIS A 352 8.80 -6.15 14.11
N GLU A 353 8.68 -7.48 14.00
CA GLU A 353 7.75 -8.25 14.82
C GLU A 353 8.33 -8.64 16.18
N PHE A 354 9.66 -8.78 16.29
CA PHE A 354 10.31 -9.22 17.51
C PHE A 354 11.13 -8.11 18.17
N LEU A 355 12.09 -7.48 17.48
CA LEU A 355 13.00 -6.50 18.10
C LEU A 355 12.35 -5.14 18.40
N MET A 356 11.59 -4.58 17.46
CA MET A 356 10.96 -3.26 17.60
C MET A 356 10.00 -3.11 18.79
N PRO A 357 9.19 -4.14 19.15
CA PRO A 357 8.41 -4.12 20.39
C PRO A 357 9.22 -3.81 21.65
N PHE A 358 10.46 -4.32 21.76
CA PHE A 358 11.34 -4.00 22.90
C PHE A 358 11.80 -2.53 22.88
N SER A 359 12.05 -1.98 21.69
CA SER A 359 12.39 -0.56 21.53
C SER A 359 11.27 0.35 22.07
N PHE A 360 10.02 0.03 21.74
CA PHE A 360 8.88 0.80 22.22
C PHE A 360 8.49 0.49 23.66
N GLY A 361 8.72 -0.73 24.13
CA GLY A 361 8.65 -1.05 25.55
C GLY A 361 9.67 -0.25 26.37
N LEU A 362 10.88 -0.04 25.86
CA LEU A 362 11.90 0.81 26.49
C LEU A 362 11.44 2.27 26.58
N VAL A 363 10.88 2.80 25.50
CA VAL A 363 10.30 4.15 25.47
C VAL A 363 9.16 4.25 26.50
N GLY A 364 8.27 3.25 26.54
CA GLY A 364 7.19 3.16 27.50
C GLY A 364 7.65 3.15 28.95
N LEU A 365 8.71 2.41 29.27
CA LEU A 365 9.27 2.32 30.63
C LEU A 365 9.81 3.67 31.14
N TYR A 366 10.37 4.49 30.24
CA TYR A 366 10.81 5.86 30.56
C TYR A 366 9.70 6.91 30.44
N THR A 367 8.50 6.53 29.99
CA THR A 367 7.37 7.44 29.83
C THR A 367 6.46 7.34 31.04
N ASP A 368 6.39 8.41 31.82
CA ASP A 368 5.52 8.48 33.00
C ASP A 368 4.71 9.77 33.00
N VAL A 369 3.40 9.61 32.80
CA VAL A 369 2.42 10.70 32.73
C VAL A 369 2.15 11.30 34.11
N HIS A 370 2.38 10.56 35.21
CA HIS A 370 2.11 11.06 36.57
C HIS A 370 3.09 12.17 37.00
N PHE A 371 4.27 12.24 36.37
CA PHE A 371 5.24 13.32 36.58
C PHE A 371 4.88 14.62 35.85
N LEU A 372 3.77 14.69 35.11
CA LEU A 372 3.21 15.95 34.59
C LEU A 372 2.46 16.71 35.72
N SER A 373 3.16 17.02 36.80
CA SER A 373 2.62 17.78 37.93
C SER A 373 2.70 19.29 37.71
N ALA A 374 1.83 20.05 38.40
CA ALA A 374 1.78 21.51 38.32
C ALA A 374 3.14 22.19 38.63
N ASP A 375 3.94 21.61 39.54
CA ASP A 375 5.25 22.15 39.93
C ASP A 375 6.29 22.17 38.79
N ALA A 376 6.18 21.27 37.81
CA ALA A 376 7.06 21.22 36.65
C ALA A 376 6.54 22.04 35.46
N TRP A 377 5.30 22.52 35.54
CA TRP A 377 4.59 23.15 34.42
C TRP A 377 5.27 24.44 33.97
N ASP A 378 5.48 25.37 34.89
CA ASP A 378 5.95 26.72 34.57
C ASP A 378 7.41 26.74 34.07
N ASN A 379 8.27 25.89 34.63
CA ASN A 379 9.73 25.96 34.40
C ASN A 379 10.26 25.01 33.31
N GLN A 380 9.53 23.94 32.97
CA GLN A 380 10.01 22.90 32.04
C GLN A 380 8.99 22.54 30.96
N LEU A 381 7.72 22.33 31.31
CA LEU A 381 6.72 21.90 30.32
C LEU A 381 6.22 23.02 29.44
N ALA A 382 5.85 24.18 30.00
CA ALA A 382 5.25 25.27 29.24
C ALA A 382 6.15 25.73 28.09
N PRO A 383 7.45 26.03 28.28
CA PRO A 383 8.34 26.40 27.17
C PRO A 383 8.43 25.30 26.09
N LEU A 384 8.43 24.03 26.48
CA LEU A 384 8.50 22.90 25.55
C LEU A 384 7.19 22.74 24.74
N VAL A 385 6.03 22.98 25.35
CA VAL A 385 4.73 23.02 24.67
C VAL A 385 4.70 24.17 23.66
N TYR A 386 5.19 25.35 24.01
CA TYR A 386 5.28 26.46 23.05
C TYR A 386 6.24 26.17 21.90
N MET A 387 7.42 25.59 22.17
CA MET A 387 8.37 25.21 21.12
C MET A 387 7.80 24.16 20.17
N THR A 388 7.12 23.14 20.70
CA THR A 388 6.51 22.06 19.90
C THR A 388 5.32 22.56 19.06
N THR A 389 4.45 23.39 19.63
CA THR A 389 3.33 24.00 18.90
C THR A 389 3.81 24.94 17.79
N VAL A 390 4.80 25.80 18.06
CA VAL A 390 5.42 26.64 17.04
C VAL A 390 6.08 25.78 15.96
N SER A 391 6.74 24.68 16.33
CA SER A 391 7.35 23.75 15.37
C SER A 391 6.32 23.19 14.40
N PHE A 392 5.20 22.67 14.91
CA PHE A 392 4.13 22.12 14.07
C PHE A 392 3.54 23.18 13.12
N ILE A 393 3.16 24.34 13.65
CA ILE A 393 2.52 25.41 12.86
C ILE A 393 3.47 25.93 11.78
N THR A 394 4.71 26.26 12.15
CA THR A 394 5.68 26.83 11.20
C THR A 394 6.10 25.84 10.14
N LYS A 395 6.25 24.55 10.47
CA LYS A 395 6.56 23.50 9.51
C LYS A 395 5.41 23.22 8.56
N PHE A 396 4.18 23.13 9.08
CA PHE A 396 3.00 22.97 8.25
C PHE A 396 2.85 24.13 7.24
N ILE A 397 2.89 25.37 7.74
CA ILE A 397 2.70 26.56 6.90
C ILE A 397 3.85 26.72 5.91
N SER A 398 5.11 26.55 6.34
CA SER A 398 6.27 26.73 5.45
C SER A 398 6.27 25.72 4.30
N VAL A 399 5.98 24.45 4.55
CA VAL A 399 5.91 23.43 3.51
C VAL A 399 4.73 23.65 2.58
N ALA A 400 3.53 23.93 3.12
CA ALA A 400 2.34 24.18 2.31
C ALA A 400 2.48 25.43 1.43
N ALA A 401 3.03 26.52 1.98
CA ALA A 401 3.30 27.75 1.25
C ALA A 401 4.38 27.57 0.18
N ALA A 402 5.47 26.87 0.50
CA ALA A 402 6.53 26.58 -0.48
C ALA A 402 6.00 25.72 -1.63
N ALA A 403 5.21 24.67 -1.34
CA ALA A 403 4.60 23.84 -2.36
C ALA A 403 3.60 24.62 -3.23
N ALA A 404 2.77 25.48 -2.63
CA ALA A 404 1.87 26.36 -3.38
C ALA A 404 2.63 27.35 -4.28
N PHE A 405 3.75 27.91 -3.82
CA PHE A 405 4.61 28.79 -4.61
C PHE A 405 5.17 28.07 -5.86
N PHE A 406 5.49 26.78 -5.74
CA PHE A 406 5.92 25.94 -6.86
C PHE A 406 4.76 25.35 -7.69
N LYS A 407 3.54 25.93 -7.59
CA LYS A 407 2.34 25.57 -8.37
C LYS A 407 1.83 24.14 -8.14
N VAL A 408 2.06 23.55 -6.97
CA VAL A 408 1.39 22.30 -6.55
C VAL A 408 -0.08 22.62 -6.18
N PRO A 409 -1.06 21.77 -6.55
CA PRO A 409 -2.46 21.97 -6.17
C PRO A 409 -2.63 22.18 -4.65
N THR A 410 -3.56 23.04 -4.25
CA THR A 410 -3.70 23.44 -2.83
C THR A 410 -4.03 22.28 -1.89
N ARG A 411 -4.79 21.29 -2.35
CA ARG A 411 -5.06 20.08 -1.55
C ARG A 411 -3.81 19.23 -1.35
N ASP A 412 -3.00 19.10 -2.39
CA ASP A 412 -1.77 18.32 -2.35
C ASP A 412 -0.69 19.03 -1.53
N SER A 413 -0.65 20.37 -1.56
CA SER A 413 0.26 21.16 -0.72
C SER A 413 -0.10 21.09 0.76
N LEU A 414 -1.39 21.12 1.12
CA LEU A 414 -1.85 20.92 2.49
C LEU A 414 -1.55 19.50 2.98
N THR A 415 -1.81 18.50 2.14
CA THR A 415 -1.52 17.08 2.44
C THR A 415 -0.02 16.86 2.65
N LEU A 416 0.82 17.43 1.78
CA LEU A 416 2.27 17.40 1.92
C LEU A 416 2.74 18.06 3.21
N GLY A 417 2.14 19.20 3.59
CA GLY A 417 2.41 19.88 4.86
C GLY A 417 2.13 18.99 6.08
N LEU A 418 1.03 18.22 6.05
CA LEU A 418 0.72 17.25 7.12
C LEU A 418 1.68 16.07 7.12
N ILE A 419 1.99 15.51 5.95
CA ILE A 419 2.93 14.38 5.81
C ILE A 419 4.30 14.75 6.38
N MET A 420 4.80 15.95 6.07
CA MET A 420 6.10 16.40 6.58
C MET A 420 6.10 16.65 8.10
N ASN A 421 4.95 16.70 8.78
CA ASN A 421 4.85 16.81 10.24
C ASN A 421 4.75 15.46 10.96
N LEU A 422 4.67 14.34 10.22
CA LEU A 422 4.62 13.02 10.81
C LEU A 422 5.90 12.72 11.60
N ARG A 423 5.72 12.21 12.82
CA ARG A 423 6.78 11.90 13.78
C ARG A 423 6.83 10.42 14.06
N GLY A 424 8.03 9.88 14.33
CA GLY A 424 8.16 8.46 14.60
C GLY A 424 9.46 7.97 15.21
N GLN A 425 9.92 6.79 14.76
CA GLN A 425 10.97 6.00 15.41
C GLN A 425 12.26 6.80 15.61
N LEU A 426 12.67 7.55 14.59
CA LEU A 426 13.92 8.33 14.62
C LEU A 426 13.79 9.52 15.57
N ASP A 427 12.66 10.22 15.57
CA ASP A 427 12.38 11.31 16.52
C ASP A 427 12.47 10.83 17.96
N ILE A 428 11.87 9.67 18.26
CA ILE A 428 11.86 9.10 19.61
C ILE A 428 13.27 8.70 20.07
N MET A 429 14.09 8.14 19.18
CA MET A 429 15.51 7.89 19.46
C MET A 429 16.25 9.20 19.79
N LEU A 430 15.98 10.27 19.04
CA LEU A 430 16.59 11.57 19.29
C LEU A 430 16.14 12.16 20.63
N TYR A 431 14.87 11.99 21.02
CA TYR A 431 14.37 12.38 22.34
C TYR A 431 15.04 11.57 23.46
N LEU A 432 15.22 10.26 23.26
CA LEU A 432 15.93 9.40 24.21
C LEU A 432 17.40 9.84 24.37
N LEU A 433 18.05 10.27 23.29
CA LEU A 433 19.39 10.86 23.34
C LEU A 433 19.40 12.17 24.14
N CYS A 434 18.46 13.08 23.86
CA CYS A 434 18.33 14.34 24.60
C CYS A 434 18.11 14.09 26.10
N PHE A 435 17.30 13.09 26.45
CA PHE A 435 17.10 12.65 27.83
C PHE A 435 18.39 12.10 28.45
N ARG A 436 19.10 11.20 27.77
CA ARG A 436 20.37 10.62 28.26
C ARG A 436 21.49 11.64 28.43
N LYS A 437 21.54 12.68 27.60
CA LYS A 437 22.49 13.79 27.71
C LYS A 437 22.06 14.85 28.74
N HIS A 438 20.96 14.62 29.47
CA HIS A 438 20.38 15.57 30.42
C HIS A 438 20.05 16.95 29.81
N VAL A 439 19.76 16.98 28.50
CA VAL A 439 19.27 18.17 27.79
C VAL A 439 17.81 18.42 28.12
N VAL A 440 17.03 17.34 28.21
CA VAL A 440 15.61 17.33 28.55
C VAL A 440 15.41 16.46 29.79
N SER A 441 14.61 16.94 30.74
CA SER A 441 14.23 16.21 31.96
C SER A 441 13.22 15.10 31.65
N LEU A 442 12.97 14.20 32.62
CA LEU A 442 11.99 13.12 32.46
C LEU A 442 10.57 13.64 32.09
N PRO A 443 10.01 14.69 32.74
CA PRO A 443 8.72 15.24 32.33
C PRO A 443 8.72 15.77 30.89
N GLY A 444 9.82 16.39 30.45
CA GLY A 444 9.97 16.86 29.07
C GLY A 444 10.06 15.73 28.05
N PHE A 445 10.72 14.61 28.40
CA PHE A 445 10.75 13.41 27.55
C PHE A 445 9.35 12.83 27.38
N THR A 446 8.59 12.66 28.47
CA THR A 446 7.19 12.21 28.43
C THR A 446 6.35 13.13 27.53
N LEU A 447 6.52 14.45 27.63
CA LEU A 447 5.80 15.41 26.80
C LEU A 447 6.12 15.25 25.31
N LEU A 448 7.39 15.05 24.93
CA LEU A 448 7.79 14.86 23.53
C LEU A 448 7.26 13.55 22.93
N VAL A 449 7.22 12.48 23.73
CA VAL A 449 6.60 11.20 23.33
C VAL A 449 5.10 11.37 23.15
N LEU A 450 4.41 12.01 24.10
CA LEU A 450 2.96 12.28 23.99
C LEU A 450 2.65 13.16 22.78
N HIS A 451 3.45 14.20 22.53
CA HIS A 451 3.35 15.05 21.35
C HIS A 451 3.48 14.25 20.05
N THR A 452 4.38 13.27 19.99
CA THR A 452 4.52 12.38 18.82
C THR A 452 3.26 11.56 18.59
N VAL A 453 2.68 11.00 19.64
CA VAL A 453 1.41 10.25 19.57
C VAL A 453 0.27 11.14 19.09
N VAL A 454 0.14 12.35 19.64
CA VAL A 454 -0.92 13.30 19.28
C VAL A 454 -0.77 13.77 17.82
N ILE A 455 0.40 14.24 17.41
CA ILE A 455 0.58 14.76 16.05
C ILE A 455 0.41 13.67 15.01
N THR A 456 1.07 12.52 15.16
CA THR A 456 0.98 11.44 14.17
C THR A 456 -0.41 10.80 14.20
N GLY A 457 -0.99 10.61 15.38
CA GLY A 457 -2.32 10.00 15.53
C GLY A 457 -3.46 10.87 15.01
N VAL A 458 -3.32 12.20 15.05
CA VAL A 458 -4.31 13.15 14.49
C VAL A 458 -4.04 13.45 13.02
N SER A 459 -2.77 13.58 12.59
CA SER A 459 -2.44 13.92 11.20
C SER A 459 -2.80 12.79 10.23
N THR A 460 -2.61 11.53 10.62
CA THR A 460 -2.91 10.35 9.78
C THR A 460 -4.37 10.31 9.30
N PRO A 461 -5.40 10.38 10.18
CA PRO A 461 -6.79 10.38 9.73
C PRO A 461 -7.14 11.64 8.92
N ILE A 462 -6.55 12.80 9.23
CA ILE A 462 -6.75 14.02 8.44
C ILE A 462 -6.18 13.86 7.02
N ILE A 463 -4.99 13.26 6.87
CA ILE A 463 -4.39 12.94 5.56
C ILE A 463 -5.31 11.99 4.79
N SER A 464 -5.79 10.92 5.43
CA SER A 464 -6.71 9.97 4.79
C SER A 464 -8.04 10.60 4.39
N PHE A 465 -8.48 11.67 5.06
CA PHE A 465 -9.69 12.41 4.70
C PHE A 465 -9.45 13.42 3.57
N LEU A 466 -8.30 14.11 3.58
CA LEU A 466 -7.94 15.11 2.58
C LEU A 466 -7.55 14.49 1.24
N TYR A 467 -6.91 13.32 1.28
CA TYR A 467 -6.39 12.63 0.11
C TYR A 467 -7.01 11.24 -0.02
N ASP A 468 -7.86 11.10 -1.04
CA ASP A 468 -8.44 9.83 -1.43
C ASP A 468 -7.62 9.25 -2.61
N PRO A 469 -6.84 8.18 -2.40
CA PRO A 469 -5.98 7.61 -3.43
C PRO A 469 -6.76 7.05 -4.63
N ASN A 470 -8.06 6.76 -4.48
CA ASN A 470 -8.89 6.19 -5.54
C ASN A 470 -9.65 7.25 -6.36
N ARG A 471 -9.65 8.50 -5.90
CA ARG A 471 -10.35 9.62 -6.56
C ARG A 471 -9.81 10.01 -7.95
N PRO A 472 -8.50 10.00 -8.25
CA PRO A 472 -8.02 10.46 -9.56
C PRO A 472 -8.47 9.55 -10.72
N TYR A 473 -8.83 8.30 -10.46
CA TYR A 473 -9.28 7.34 -11.49
C TYR A 473 -10.72 7.53 -11.97
N ARG A 474 -11.50 8.41 -11.32
CA ARG A 474 -12.88 8.72 -11.69
C ARG A 474 -12.95 9.73 -12.83
N ILE A 475 -12.85 9.27 -14.06
CA ILE A 475 -12.97 10.10 -15.26
C ILE A 475 -14.45 10.27 -15.62
N SER A 476 -14.90 11.52 -15.83
CA SER A 476 -16.26 11.84 -16.28
C SER A 476 -16.52 11.60 -17.77
N LYS A 477 -15.47 11.29 -18.55
CA LYS A 477 -15.52 11.10 -19.99
C LYS A 477 -15.43 9.62 -20.30
N HIS A 478 -16.36 9.12 -21.12
CA HIS A 478 -16.36 7.74 -21.60
C HIS A 478 -15.02 7.38 -22.24
N ARG A 479 -14.38 6.33 -21.74
CA ARG A 479 -13.20 5.68 -22.33
C ARG A 479 -13.49 4.19 -22.46
N THR A 480 -14.34 3.87 -23.43
CA THR A 480 -14.76 2.52 -23.75
C THR A 480 -14.42 2.18 -25.19
N ILE A 481 -14.26 0.89 -25.49
CA ILE A 481 -14.15 0.28 -26.81
C ILE A 481 -15.34 0.73 -27.66
N GLN A 482 -16.57 0.69 -27.13
CA GLN A 482 -17.78 1.12 -27.84
C GLN A 482 -17.71 2.58 -28.34
N HIS A 483 -17.15 3.49 -27.53
CA HIS A 483 -17.07 4.92 -27.87
C HIS A 483 -15.77 5.32 -28.57
N THR A 484 -14.92 4.35 -28.89
CA THR A 484 -13.69 4.59 -29.67
C THR A 484 -14.02 4.54 -31.16
N PRO A 485 -13.74 5.62 -31.94
CA PRO A 485 -14.03 5.62 -33.37
C PRO A 485 -13.26 4.52 -34.11
N PRO A 486 -13.88 3.80 -35.07
CA PRO A 486 -13.29 2.63 -35.72
C PRO A 486 -12.02 2.92 -36.56
N SER A 487 -11.78 4.18 -36.94
CA SER A 487 -10.62 4.61 -37.75
C SER A 487 -9.59 5.40 -36.95
N THR A 488 -9.51 5.18 -35.63
CA THR A 488 -8.58 5.89 -34.74
C THR A 488 -7.65 4.93 -34.03
N GLU A 489 -6.48 5.43 -33.65
CA GLU A 489 -5.53 4.68 -32.85
C GLU A 489 -6.15 4.30 -31.51
N MET A 490 -6.13 3.01 -31.19
CA MET A 490 -6.67 2.48 -29.95
C MET A 490 -5.57 2.23 -28.94
N GLY A 491 -5.58 2.97 -27.83
CA GLY A 491 -4.67 2.76 -26.72
C GLY A 491 -5.06 1.55 -25.86
N LEU A 492 -4.10 0.71 -25.53
CA LEU A 492 -4.25 -0.48 -24.70
C LEU A 492 -3.16 -0.52 -23.62
N VAL A 493 -3.52 -0.73 -22.35
CA VAL A 493 -2.55 -1.10 -21.31
C VAL A 493 -2.48 -2.62 -21.20
N LEU A 494 -1.28 -3.18 -21.30
CA LEU A 494 -1.05 -4.61 -21.16
C LEU A 494 -0.34 -4.89 -19.83
N ALA A 495 -1.05 -5.43 -18.85
CA ALA A 495 -0.45 -5.79 -17.56
C ALA A 495 0.17 -7.19 -17.62
N VAL A 496 1.48 -7.28 -17.41
CA VAL A 496 2.21 -8.54 -17.45
C VAL A 496 2.86 -8.80 -16.11
N SER A 497 2.51 -9.93 -15.51
CA SER A 497 3.10 -10.40 -14.26
C SER A 497 4.14 -11.50 -14.48
N ASN A 498 3.80 -12.53 -15.26
CA ASN A 498 4.65 -13.69 -15.50
C ASN A 498 4.89 -13.95 -17.00
N GLN A 499 5.97 -14.68 -17.32
CA GLN A 499 6.33 -15.02 -18.71
C GLN A 499 5.28 -15.93 -19.38
N GLU A 500 4.61 -16.80 -18.63
CA GLU A 500 3.53 -17.63 -19.16
C GLU A 500 2.33 -16.78 -19.60
N ALA A 501 1.94 -15.81 -18.77
CA ALA A 501 0.86 -14.87 -19.07
C ALA A 501 1.15 -14.07 -20.35
N LEU A 502 2.40 -13.65 -20.55
CA LEU A 502 2.82 -12.91 -21.75
C LEU A 502 2.49 -13.66 -23.06
N SER A 503 2.71 -14.98 -23.09
CA SER A 503 2.44 -15.78 -24.30
C SER A 503 0.96 -15.79 -24.68
N GLY A 504 0.08 -15.93 -23.69
CA GLY A 504 -1.38 -15.89 -23.89
C GLY A 504 -1.84 -14.51 -24.36
N LEU A 505 -1.31 -13.46 -23.75
CA LEU A 505 -1.63 -12.08 -24.09
C LEU A 505 -1.18 -11.67 -25.50
N ILE A 506 0.01 -12.08 -25.94
CA ILE A 506 0.46 -11.87 -27.34
C ILE A 506 -0.46 -12.60 -28.32
N THR A 507 -0.91 -13.80 -27.96
CA THR A 507 -1.85 -14.57 -28.79
C THR A 507 -3.20 -13.83 -28.92
N PHE A 508 -3.70 -13.24 -27.83
CA PHE A 508 -4.87 -12.36 -27.89
C PHE A 508 -4.65 -11.14 -28.81
N LEU A 509 -3.49 -10.48 -28.73
CA LEU A 509 -3.17 -9.34 -29.58
C LEU A 509 -3.16 -9.69 -31.08
N ASP A 510 -2.74 -10.90 -31.44
CA ASP A 510 -2.81 -11.39 -32.81
C ASP A 510 -4.27 -11.54 -33.29
N PHE A 511 -5.19 -11.95 -32.42
CA PHE A 511 -6.62 -12.09 -32.76
C PHE A 511 -7.39 -10.78 -32.78
N ALA A 512 -7.01 -9.83 -31.93
CA ALA A 512 -7.56 -8.48 -31.93
C ALA A 512 -7.27 -7.72 -33.25
N TYR A 513 -6.36 -8.26 -34.08
CA TYR A 513 -6.09 -7.90 -35.48
C TYR A 513 -5.94 -6.40 -35.74
N PRO A 514 -4.84 -5.77 -35.29
CA PRO A 514 -4.57 -4.36 -35.58
C PRO A 514 -4.34 -4.17 -37.09
N THR A 515 -4.96 -3.12 -37.65
CA THR A 515 -4.85 -2.73 -39.07
C THR A 515 -4.24 -1.34 -39.22
N THR A 516 -3.77 -0.98 -40.42
CA THR A 516 -3.28 0.39 -40.71
C THR A 516 -4.37 1.45 -40.57
N SER A 517 -5.64 1.09 -40.79
CA SER A 517 -6.80 1.96 -40.57
C SER A 517 -7.19 2.09 -39.10
N SER A 518 -6.79 1.15 -38.25
CA SER A 518 -7.15 1.11 -36.82
C SER A 518 -5.97 0.60 -35.96
N PRO A 519 -4.87 1.36 -35.90
CA PRO A 519 -3.64 0.90 -35.26
C PRO A 519 -3.78 0.77 -33.74
N PHE A 520 -2.93 -0.04 -33.12
CA PHE A 520 -2.86 -0.20 -31.66
C PHE A 520 -1.66 0.54 -31.06
N ALA A 521 -1.93 1.32 -30.02
CA ALA A 521 -0.92 1.84 -29.11
C ALA A 521 -0.87 0.97 -27.85
N ILE A 522 0.10 0.07 -27.77
CA ILE A 522 0.27 -0.89 -26.68
C ILE A 522 1.25 -0.32 -25.65
N TYR A 523 0.77 -0.09 -24.44
CA TYR A 523 1.56 0.29 -23.28
C TYR A 523 1.69 -0.93 -22.37
N ALA A 524 2.77 -1.68 -22.53
CA ALA A 524 3.03 -2.89 -21.75
C ALA A 524 3.67 -2.52 -20.42
N ILE A 525 3.04 -2.89 -19.30
CA ILE A 525 3.56 -2.67 -17.95
C ILE A 525 3.92 -4.02 -17.33
N GLN A 526 5.21 -4.19 -17.02
CA GLN A 526 5.70 -5.33 -16.26
C GLN A 526 5.60 -5.02 -14.77
N LEU A 527 4.78 -5.77 -14.06
CA LEU A 527 4.57 -5.64 -12.62
C LEU A 527 5.61 -6.47 -11.88
N MET A 528 6.41 -5.82 -11.05
CA MET A 528 7.37 -6.49 -10.18
C MET A 528 7.12 -6.10 -8.73
N GLU A 529 7.15 -7.06 -7.82
CA GLU A 529 7.02 -6.77 -6.40
C GLU A 529 8.19 -5.89 -5.92
N LEU A 530 7.89 -4.86 -5.14
CA LEU A 530 8.89 -3.98 -4.54
C LEU A 530 9.66 -4.71 -3.44
N MET A 531 10.75 -5.39 -3.80
CA MET A 531 11.59 -6.13 -2.86
C MET A 531 12.87 -5.34 -2.54
N GLY A 532 13.02 -4.94 -1.27
CA GLY A 532 14.24 -4.27 -0.78
C GLY A 532 14.45 -2.81 -1.19
N ARG A 533 13.44 -2.16 -1.80
CA ARG A 533 13.43 -0.72 -2.07
C ARG A 533 12.32 -0.04 -1.26
N ALA A 534 12.57 1.19 -0.80
CA ALA A 534 11.60 1.99 -0.06
C ALA A 534 10.72 2.87 -0.97
N SER A 535 11.25 3.31 -2.13
CA SER A 535 10.45 4.06 -3.10
C SER A 535 9.95 3.13 -4.21
N PRO A 536 8.66 3.22 -4.60
CA PRO A 536 8.21 2.62 -5.84
C PRO A 536 8.93 3.26 -7.02
N VAL A 537 9.17 2.48 -8.08
CA VAL A 537 9.87 2.94 -9.28
C VAL A 537 9.05 2.59 -10.50
N PHE A 538 8.78 3.59 -11.32
CA PHE A 538 8.12 3.45 -12.61
C PHE A 538 9.12 3.81 -13.71
N VAL A 539 9.55 2.82 -14.49
CA VAL A 539 10.59 2.96 -15.52
C VAL A 539 9.94 3.01 -16.91
N ASP A 540 10.26 4.03 -17.70
CA ASP A 540 9.96 4.09 -19.14
C ASP A 540 11.21 3.70 -19.93
N HIS A 541 11.20 2.51 -20.53
CA HIS A 541 12.36 1.94 -21.24
C HIS A 541 12.72 2.66 -22.53
N LYS A 542 11.87 3.56 -23.04
CA LYS A 542 12.20 4.36 -24.23
C LYS A 542 13.04 5.58 -23.86
N LEU A 543 12.70 6.27 -22.77
CA LEU A 543 13.44 7.44 -22.30
C LEU A 543 14.83 7.07 -21.79
N GLN A 544 14.96 5.90 -21.15
CA GLN A 544 16.24 5.44 -20.63
C GLN A 544 17.27 5.21 -21.76
N LYS A 545 16.85 4.69 -22.91
CA LYS A 545 17.71 4.56 -24.10
C LYS A 545 18.16 5.90 -24.67
N GLU A 546 17.27 6.89 -24.70
CA GLU A 546 17.62 8.24 -25.20
C GLU A 546 18.58 8.98 -24.25
N GLU A 547 18.62 8.60 -22.97
CA GLU A 547 19.60 9.06 -21.97
C GLU A 547 20.93 8.26 -22.06
N GLU A 548 20.86 6.93 -22.20
CA GLU A 548 22.02 6.04 -22.40
C GLU A 548 22.76 6.33 -23.72
N ASP A 549 22.06 6.66 -24.82
CA ASP A 549 22.69 7.03 -26.10
C ASP A 549 23.47 8.36 -26.03
N LYS A 550 23.33 9.14 -24.94
CA LYS A 550 24.06 10.41 -24.71
C LYS A 550 25.23 10.28 -23.73
N GLU A 551 25.25 9.25 -22.88
CA GLU A 551 26.35 8.95 -21.96
C GLU A 551 27.00 7.64 -22.43
N GLY A 552 28.16 7.76 -23.09
CA GLY A 552 28.81 6.68 -23.84
C GLY A 552 28.72 5.27 -23.24
N ASP A 553 28.38 4.32 -24.12
CA ASP A 553 28.25 2.87 -23.93
C ASP A 553 29.22 2.25 -22.89
N GLU A 554 28.73 1.76 -21.74
CA GLU A 554 29.36 0.62 -21.01
C GLU A 554 28.42 -0.23 -20.11
N GLU A 555 27.08 -0.13 -20.16
CA GLU A 555 26.21 -1.03 -19.37
C GLU A 555 25.20 -1.79 -20.25
N LYS A 556 25.70 -2.82 -20.98
CA LYS A 556 24.83 -3.83 -21.62
C LYS A 556 24.23 -4.76 -20.57
N GLY A 557 23.28 -4.23 -19.79
CA GLY A 557 22.34 -5.03 -19.03
C GLY A 557 21.55 -5.95 -19.96
N ARG A 558 21.42 -7.22 -19.55
CA ARG A 558 20.69 -8.27 -20.27
C ARG A 558 19.32 -7.75 -20.70
N VAL A 559 19.06 -7.70 -22.01
CA VAL A 559 17.73 -7.37 -22.54
C VAL A 559 16.72 -8.32 -21.89
N ASP A 560 15.82 -7.80 -21.05
CA ASP A 560 14.74 -8.58 -20.45
C ASP A 560 14.09 -9.45 -21.53
N GLN A 561 13.95 -10.75 -21.29
CA GLN A 561 13.33 -11.66 -22.27
C GLN A 561 11.94 -11.17 -22.69
N MET A 562 11.19 -10.56 -21.77
CA MET A 562 9.91 -9.90 -22.05
C MET A 562 10.07 -8.70 -23.00
N GLN A 563 11.04 -7.82 -22.75
CA GLN A 563 11.33 -6.70 -23.64
C GLN A 563 11.76 -7.18 -25.03
N SER A 564 12.51 -8.29 -25.11
CA SER A 564 12.89 -8.88 -26.39
C SER A 564 11.68 -9.42 -27.16
N ALA A 565 10.72 -10.05 -26.45
CA ALA A 565 9.47 -10.53 -27.04
C ALA A 565 8.60 -9.37 -27.55
N PHE A 566 8.50 -8.28 -26.79
CA PHE A 566 7.79 -7.08 -27.22
C PHE A 566 8.43 -6.39 -28.42
N LYS A 567 9.76 -6.28 -28.45
CA LYS A 567 10.49 -5.75 -29.60
C LYS A 567 10.27 -6.61 -30.84
N LEU A 568 10.27 -7.94 -30.69
CA LEU A 568 10.00 -8.87 -31.79
C LEU A 568 8.58 -8.71 -32.34
N TYR A 569 7.59 -8.57 -31.45
CA TYR A 569 6.20 -8.33 -31.86
C TYR A 569 6.04 -7.00 -32.61
N GLN A 570 6.63 -5.92 -32.09
CA GLN A 570 6.61 -4.61 -32.75
C GLN A 570 7.27 -4.65 -34.13
N LYS A 571 8.44 -5.29 -34.26
CA LYS A 571 9.15 -5.43 -35.54
C LYS A 571 8.34 -6.20 -36.59
N LYS A 572 7.50 -7.15 -36.16
CA LYS A 572 6.64 -7.93 -37.05
C LYS A 572 5.45 -7.11 -37.59
N ARG A 573 5.00 -6.08 -36.87
CA ARG A 573 3.78 -5.30 -37.16
C ARG A 573 4.00 -3.78 -37.04
N GLU A 574 5.12 -3.29 -37.53
CA GLU A 574 5.56 -1.89 -37.34
C GLU A 574 4.58 -0.86 -37.92
N GLU A 575 3.87 -1.21 -38.99
CA GLU A 575 2.92 -0.31 -39.67
C GLU A 575 1.59 -0.10 -38.93
N CYS A 576 1.24 -0.98 -37.98
CA CYS A 576 -0.07 -0.96 -37.31
C CYS A 576 0.00 -1.07 -35.77
N VAL A 577 1.18 -1.28 -35.19
CA VAL A 577 1.36 -1.40 -33.73
C VAL A 577 2.49 -0.50 -33.26
N THR A 578 2.16 0.46 -32.38
CA THR A 578 3.13 1.19 -31.59
C THR A 578 3.22 0.56 -30.20
N LEU A 579 4.43 0.18 -29.76
CA LEU A 579 4.62 -0.47 -28.46
C LEU A 579 5.56 0.35 -27.58
N ARG A 580 5.16 0.54 -26.31
CA ARG A 580 6.00 1.12 -25.26
C ARG A 580 5.99 0.22 -24.04
N ALA A 581 7.18 -0.17 -23.58
CA ALA A 581 7.35 -1.02 -22.41
C ALA A 581 7.68 -0.18 -21.17
N TYR A 582 7.05 -0.52 -20.07
CA TYR A 582 7.18 0.07 -18.75
C TYR A 582 7.46 -1.03 -17.73
N THR A 583 8.19 -0.71 -16.67
CA THR A 583 8.34 -1.58 -15.50
C THR A 583 7.91 -0.83 -14.25
N ALA A 584 7.00 -1.41 -13.47
CA ALA A 584 6.54 -0.85 -12.21
C ALA A 584 6.95 -1.76 -11.05
N HIS A 585 7.78 -1.21 -10.17
CA HIS A 585 8.12 -1.82 -8.89
C HIS A 585 7.23 -1.22 -7.80
N ALA A 586 6.27 -1.98 -7.29
CA ALA A 586 5.35 -1.53 -6.26
C ALA A 586 4.97 -2.66 -5.28
N PRO A 587 4.52 -2.33 -4.05
CA PRO A 587 3.89 -3.32 -3.18
C PRO A 587 2.66 -3.91 -3.88
N LYS A 588 2.40 -5.22 -3.71
CA LYS A 588 1.29 -5.94 -4.37
C LYS A 588 -0.05 -5.19 -4.32
N ARG A 589 -0.45 -4.76 -3.13
CA ARG A 589 -1.70 -4.01 -2.89
C ARG A 589 -1.82 -2.68 -3.64
N LEU A 590 -0.73 -2.14 -4.18
CA LEU A 590 -0.69 -0.84 -4.86
C LEU A 590 -0.37 -0.96 -6.36
N MET A 591 -0.12 -2.17 -6.88
CA MET A 591 0.20 -2.37 -8.30
C MET A 591 -0.94 -1.93 -9.23
N TYR A 592 -2.20 -2.05 -8.79
CA TYR A 592 -3.36 -1.58 -9.56
C TYR A 592 -3.30 -0.07 -9.83
N GLN A 593 -2.72 0.72 -8.91
CA GLN A 593 -2.62 2.17 -9.05
C GLN A 593 -1.72 2.55 -10.23
N ASP A 594 -0.58 1.84 -10.40
CA ASP A 594 0.35 2.10 -11.51
C ASP A 594 -0.28 1.74 -12.87
N ILE A 595 -1.06 0.64 -12.92
CA ILE A 595 -1.80 0.21 -14.12
C ILE A 595 -2.84 1.27 -14.51
N CYS A 596 -3.66 1.68 -13.54
CA CYS A 596 -4.72 2.67 -13.76
C CYS A 596 -4.14 4.06 -14.07
N GLU A 597 -3.02 4.45 -13.47
CA GLU A 597 -2.35 5.75 -13.71
C GLU A 597 -1.79 5.80 -15.13
N LEU A 598 -1.15 4.71 -15.59
CA LEU A 598 -0.68 4.58 -16.96
C LEU A 598 -1.83 4.66 -17.96
N ALA A 599 -2.93 3.96 -17.71
CA ALA A 599 -4.14 4.02 -18.54
C ALA A 599 -4.71 5.44 -18.62
N LEU A 600 -4.70 6.16 -17.49
CA LEU A 600 -5.15 7.55 -17.38
C LEU A 600 -4.29 8.49 -18.22
N ALA A 601 -2.98 8.44 -18.01
CA ALA A 601 -1.98 9.31 -18.60
C ALA A 601 -1.90 9.13 -20.13
N LYS A 602 -2.01 7.90 -20.62
CA LYS A 602 -1.97 7.57 -22.04
C LYS A 602 -3.33 7.56 -22.73
N LYS A 603 -4.42 7.81 -22.00
CA LYS A 603 -5.79 7.85 -22.53
C LYS A 603 -6.19 6.57 -23.27
N THR A 604 -5.89 5.43 -22.67
CA THR A 604 -6.21 4.12 -23.27
C THR A 604 -7.71 3.85 -23.26
N ALA A 605 -8.16 3.04 -24.21
CA ALA A 605 -9.54 2.61 -24.36
C ALA A 605 -9.87 1.37 -23.51
N PHE A 606 -8.89 0.49 -23.29
CA PHE A 606 -9.06 -0.66 -22.40
C PHE A 606 -7.75 -1.16 -21.78
N ILE A 607 -7.85 -1.99 -20.75
CA ILE A 607 -6.76 -2.67 -20.06
C ILE A 607 -6.90 -4.18 -20.26
N LEU A 608 -5.82 -4.87 -20.64
CA LEU A 608 -5.80 -6.32 -20.76
C LEU A 608 -5.06 -6.95 -19.57
N LEU A 609 -5.78 -7.75 -18.80
CA LEU A 609 -5.29 -8.47 -17.62
C LEU A 609 -5.25 -9.98 -17.89
N PRO A 610 -4.19 -10.69 -17.48
CA PRO A 610 -4.19 -12.15 -17.49
C PRO A 610 -4.97 -12.69 -16.29
N TYR A 611 -5.75 -13.75 -16.51
CA TYR A 611 -6.31 -14.55 -15.43
C TYR A 611 -5.37 -15.72 -15.10
N GLN A 612 -5.02 -15.86 -13.81
CA GLN A 612 -4.23 -16.97 -13.29
C GLN A 612 -5.10 -17.74 -12.29
N ARG A 613 -5.41 -18.99 -12.60
CA ARG A 613 -6.07 -19.88 -11.64
C ARG A 613 -5.02 -20.47 -10.71
N GLU A 614 -5.26 -20.45 -9.39
CA GLU A 614 -4.43 -21.20 -8.44
C GLU A 614 -4.42 -22.68 -8.84
N ARG A 615 -3.30 -23.15 -9.39
CA ARG A 615 -3.12 -24.55 -9.73
C ARG A 615 -2.75 -25.28 -8.44
N LEU A 616 -3.75 -25.81 -7.75
CA LEU A 616 -3.57 -26.90 -6.79
C LEU A 616 -3.26 -28.18 -7.58
N GLU A 617 -2.05 -28.30 -8.14
CA GLU A 617 -1.58 -29.59 -8.69
C GLU A 617 -0.77 -30.32 -7.60
N ASP A 618 -1.37 -31.41 -7.12
CA ASP A 618 -1.02 -32.19 -5.92
C ASP A 618 0.32 -32.97 -5.99
N ASN A 619 1.28 -32.63 -6.85
CA ASN A 619 2.49 -33.46 -7.03
C ASN A 619 3.80 -32.76 -7.43
N ALA A 620 3.93 -31.43 -7.28
CA ALA A 620 5.22 -30.74 -7.46
C ALA A 620 5.66 -30.04 -6.17
N PRO A 621 6.97 -30.00 -5.85
CA PRO A 621 7.43 -29.43 -4.59
C PRO A 621 7.24 -27.90 -4.61
N THR A 622 6.21 -27.44 -3.92
CA THR A 622 6.11 -26.14 -3.24
C THR A 622 6.69 -24.93 -3.99
N GLU A 623 6.25 -24.66 -5.22
CA GLU A 623 6.25 -23.27 -5.70
C GLU A 623 4.97 -22.63 -5.16
N LEU A 624 5.09 -21.83 -4.10
CA LEU A 624 4.00 -20.99 -3.60
C LEU A 624 3.53 -20.08 -4.75
N VAL A 625 2.43 -20.46 -5.41
CA VAL A 625 1.70 -19.55 -6.31
C VAL A 625 1.25 -18.37 -5.47
N ASP A 626 1.55 -17.16 -5.95
CA ASP A 626 1.49 -15.92 -5.18
C ASP A 626 0.06 -15.38 -5.10
N PRO A 627 -0.69 -15.53 -3.98
CA PRO A 627 -2.09 -15.12 -3.87
C PRO A 627 -2.29 -13.60 -4.01
N GLY A 628 -1.19 -12.82 -4.03
CA GLY A 628 -1.23 -11.38 -4.22
C GLY A 628 -1.77 -10.92 -5.58
N MET A 629 -1.59 -11.70 -6.67
CA MET A 629 -1.98 -11.26 -8.02
C MET A 629 -3.50 -11.17 -8.21
N LEU A 630 -4.24 -12.08 -7.58
CA LEU A 630 -5.71 -12.12 -7.61
C LEU A 630 -6.29 -10.84 -6.99
N SER A 631 -5.69 -10.37 -5.88
CA SER A 631 -6.08 -9.11 -5.26
C SER A 631 -5.86 -7.90 -6.18
N VAL A 632 -4.78 -7.91 -6.98
CA VAL A 632 -4.51 -6.82 -7.94
C VAL A 632 -5.57 -6.76 -9.03
N ASN A 633 -5.95 -7.89 -9.61
CA ASN A 633 -6.99 -7.92 -10.65
C ASN A 633 -8.34 -7.42 -10.10
N ALA A 634 -8.73 -7.85 -8.91
CA ALA A 634 -9.96 -7.39 -8.25
C ALA A 634 -9.95 -5.86 -8.02
N ASP A 635 -8.83 -5.32 -7.53
CA ASP A 635 -8.66 -3.88 -7.31
C ASP A 635 -8.68 -3.09 -8.64
N VAL A 636 -8.03 -3.59 -9.69
CA VAL A 636 -8.12 -2.97 -11.02
C VAL A 636 -9.58 -2.89 -11.45
N LEU A 637 -10.32 -4.00 -11.43
CA LEU A 637 -11.72 -4.06 -11.87
C LEU A 637 -12.65 -3.10 -11.11
N ALA A 638 -12.33 -2.77 -9.85
CA ALA A 638 -13.12 -1.84 -9.04
C ALA A 638 -12.85 -0.35 -9.36
N TYR A 639 -11.64 -0.01 -9.81
CA TYR A 639 -11.18 1.38 -9.93
C TYR A 639 -10.77 1.80 -11.35
N THR A 640 -11.05 0.99 -12.38
CA THR A 640 -10.53 1.28 -13.72
C THR A 640 -11.08 2.55 -14.37
N PRO A 641 -10.21 3.34 -15.02
CA PRO A 641 -10.61 4.54 -15.78
C PRO A 641 -11.14 4.24 -17.19
N CYS A 642 -11.09 2.98 -17.63
CA CYS A 642 -11.52 2.52 -18.95
C CYS A 642 -11.97 1.04 -18.87
N SER A 643 -12.43 0.48 -19.99
CA SER A 643 -12.89 -0.92 -20.05
C SER A 643 -11.77 -1.91 -19.73
N VAL A 644 -12.11 -3.08 -19.20
CA VAL A 644 -11.16 -4.11 -18.79
C VAL A 644 -11.47 -5.41 -19.52
N CYS A 645 -10.43 -6.04 -20.05
CA CYS A 645 -10.50 -7.35 -20.65
C CYS A 645 -9.66 -8.31 -19.80
N ILE A 646 -10.29 -9.37 -19.29
CA ILE A 646 -9.62 -10.44 -18.56
C ILE A 646 -9.48 -11.62 -19.50
N TYR A 647 -8.24 -12.04 -19.77
CA TYR A 647 -7.95 -13.14 -20.67
C TYR A 647 -7.44 -14.36 -19.92
N TYR A 648 -8.14 -15.47 -20.07
CA TYR A 648 -7.76 -16.79 -19.57
C TYR A 648 -7.38 -17.71 -20.73
N GLY A 649 -6.08 -17.96 -20.91
CA GLY A 649 -5.59 -18.86 -21.95
C GLY A 649 -5.68 -20.32 -21.53
N LYS A 650 -6.50 -21.13 -22.24
CA LYS A 650 -6.52 -22.59 -22.10
C LYS A 650 -5.62 -23.26 -23.17
N GLY A 651 -5.17 -24.49 -22.89
CA GLY A 651 -4.04 -25.14 -23.57
C GLY A 651 -4.16 -25.37 -25.10
N ARG A 652 -5.36 -25.37 -25.68
CA ARG A 652 -5.59 -25.68 -27.10
C ARG A 652 -4.93 -24.68 -28.05
N LEU A 653 -5.11 -23.38 -27.79
CA LEU A 653 -4.46 -22.32 -28.58
C LEU A 653 -2.94 -22.30 -28.44
N ARG A 654 -2.44 -22.71 -27.27
CA ARG A 654 -1.00 -22.78 -26.99
C ARG A 654 -0.31 -23.82 -27.88
N ASN A 655 -1.02 -24.91 -28.21
CA ASN A 655 -0.52 -26.02 -29.00
C ASN A 655 -0.69 -25.83 -30.52
N ALA A 656 -1.69 -25.07 -30.98
CA ALA A 656 -1.91 -24.79 -32.40
C ALA A 656 -0.74 -23.99 -33.04
N LYS A 657 -0.18 -23.02 -32.31
CA LYS A 657 0.96 -22.22 -32.79
C LYS A 657 2.27 -23.03 -32.83
N VAL A 658 2.48 -23.94 -31.86
CA VAL A 658 3.62 -24.86 -31.84
C VAL A 658 3.57 -25.83 -33.03
N ARG A 659 2.39 -26.36 -33.36
CA ARG A 659 2.19 -27.20 -34.57
C ARG A 659 2.53 -26.44 -35.85
N SER A 660 2.09 -25.20 -35.99
CA SER A 660 2.40 -24.37 -37.18
C SER A 660 3.88 -24.07 -37.37
N SER A 661 4.68 -24.05 -36.29
CA SER A 661 6.13 -23.79 -36.34
C SER A 661 6.99 -25.04 -36.64
N VAL A 662 6.51 -26.23 -36.28
CA VAL A 662 7.26 -27.50 -36.48
C VAL A 662 7.08 -28.02 -37.92
N ASP A 663 5.91 -27.80 -38.53
CA ASP A 663 5.65 -28.22 -39.92
C ASP A 663 6.39 -27.39 -40.98
N GLN A 664 7.01 -26.26 -40.61
CA GLN A 664 7.83 -25.46 -41.55
C GLN A 664 9.22 -26.05 -41.84
N GLN A 665 9.69 -27.06 -41.10
CA GLN A 665 11.03 -27.61 -41.28
C GLN A 665 11.09 -28.96 -42.01
N HIS A 666 9.97 -29.66 -42.20
CA HIS A 666 9.95 -30.96 -42.89
C HIS A 666 8.71 -31.16 -43.78
N SER A 667 8.66 -30.55 -44.96
CA SER A 667 8.04 -31.19 -46.13
C SER A 667 8.39 -30.47 -47.44
N ILE A 668 9.09 -31.18 -48.34
CA ILE A 668 9.28 -30.83 -49.74
C ILE A 668 8.09 -31.44 -50.51
N GLN A 669 6.92 -30.78 -50.50
CA GLN A 669 5.84 -30.97 -51.48
C GLN A 669 4.68 -29.98 -51.21
N PRO A 670 4.12 -29.29 -52.24
CA PRO A 670 3.06 -28.30 -52.06
C PRO A 670 1.70 -28.99 -52.02
N SER A 671 1.35 -29.61 -50.90
CA SER A 671 -0.02 -30.04 -50.59
C SER A 671 -0.74 -28.91 -49.86
N ARG A 672 -1.90 -28.49 -50.38
CA ARG A 672 -2.78 -27.42 -49.88
C ARG A 672 -2.81 -27.37 -48.35
N VAL A 673 -2.17 -26.36 -47.77
CA VAL A 673 -2.28 -26.01 -46.36
C VAL A 673 -3.74 -25.62 -46.11
N ARG A 674 -4.51 -26.48 -45.44
CA ARG A 674 -5.80 -26.08 -44.85
C ARG A 674 -5.47 -25.00 -43.82
N GLN A 675 -5.78 -23.74 -44.11
CA GLN A 675 -5.83 -22.70 -43.07
C GLN A 675 -6.91 -23.12 -42.08
N GLU A 676 -6.52 -23.53 -40.87
CA GLU A 676 -7.46 -23.79 -39.79
C GLU A 676 -8.11 -22.45 -39.42
N THR A 677 -9.42 -22.31 -39.66
CA THR A 677 -10.16 -21.11 -39.30
C THR A 677 -10.49 -21.14 -37.82
N TYR A 678 -10.15 -20.06 -37.10
CA TYR A 678 -10.44 -19.93 -35.68
C TYR A 678 -11.92 -19.68 -35.45
N ARG A 679 -12.51 -20.37 -34.46
CA ARG A 679 -13.95 -20.30 -34.15
C ARG A 679 -14.18 -19.60 -32.83
N PHE A 680 -14.75 -18.40 -32.90
CA PHE A 680 -15.05 -17.58 -31.72
C PHE A 680 -16.55 -17.57 -31.44
N VAL A 681 -16.91 -17.56 -30.16
CA VAL A 681 -18.31 -17.43 -29.72
C VAL A 681 -18.46 -16.27 -28.75
N VAL A 682 -19.47 -15.43 -28.97
CA VAL A 682 -19.86 -14.36 -28.06
C VAL A 682 -21.16 -14.76 -27.39
N LEU A 683 -21.13 -14.88 -26.07
CA LEU A 683 -22.32 -15.06 -25.24
C LEU A 683 -22.87 -13.68 -24.90
N PHE A 684 -24.01 -13.31 -25.46
CA PHE A 684 -24.66 -12.02 -25.24
C PHE A 684 -25.86 -12.20 -24.32
N LEU A 685 -25.71 -11.89 -23.03
CA LEU A 685 -26.76 -12.02 -22.01
C LEU A 685 -27.46 -10.67 -21.69
N GLY A 686 -27.10 -9.61 -22.42
CA GLY A 686 -27.57 -8.25 -22.19
C GLY A 686 -26.66 -7.44 -21.25
N GLY A 687 -26.86 -6.13 -21.21
CA GLY A 687 -26.13 -5.23 -20.32
C GLY A 687 -24.87 -4.58 -20.91
N ALA A 688 -24.33 -3.61 -20.16
CA ALA A 688 -23.21 -2.75 -20.53
C ALA A 688 -21.94 -3.53 -20.92
N ASP A 689 -21.59 -4.54 -20.12
CA ASP A 689 -20.41 -5.37 -20.34
C ASP A 689 -20.50 -6.20 -21.63
N ASN A 690 -21.66 -6.78 -21.92
CA ASN A 690 -21.87 -7.59 -23.13
C ASN A 690 -21.90 -6.72 -24.40
N ARG A 691 -22.41 -5.48 -24.33
CA ARG A 691 -22.31 -4.51 -25.44
C ARG A 691 -20.86 -4.19 -25.76
N GLU A 692 -20.05 -3.95 -24.74
CA GLU A 692 -18.62 -3.70 -24.88
C GLU A 692 -17.88 -4.91 -25.48
N ALA A 693 -18.21 -6.11 -25.01
CA ALA A 693 -17.67 -7.37 -25.52
C ALA A 693 -17.99 -7.58 -27.01
N LEU A 694 -19.22 -7.25 -27.43
CA LEU A 694 -19.65 -7.35 -28.82
C LEU A 694 -18.90 -6.37 -29.73
N HIS A 695 -18.65 -5.15 -29.29
CA HIS A 695 -17.81 -4.19 -30.02
C HIS A 695 -16.36 -4.66 -30.17
N LEU A 696 -15.80 -5.33 -29.17
CA LEU A 696 -14.47 -5.93 -29.28
C LEU A 696 -14.47 -7.10 -30.27
N ALA A 697 -15.46 -7.97 -30.21
CA ALA A 697 -15.61 -9.11 -31.12
C ALA A 697 -15.83 -8.66 -32.58
N ASP A 698 -16.58 -7.58 -32.80
CA ASP A 698 -16.75 -6.97 -34.13
C ASP A 698 -15.42 -6.57 -34.75
N ARG A 699 -14.47 -6.05 -33.97
CA ARG A 699 -13.12 -5.73 -34.48
C ARG A 699 -12.37 -6.99 -34.91
N MET A 700 -12.51 -8.09 -34.17
CA MET A 700 -11.86 -9.37 -34.49
C MET A 700 -12.35 -9.95 -35.83
N THR A 701 -13.56 -9.63 -36.28
CA THR A 701 -14.10 -10.07 -37.58
C THR A 701 -13.32 -9.53 -38.79
N GLY A 702 -12.50 -8.48 -38.58
CA GLY A 702 -11.59 -7.95 -39.60
C GLY A 702 -10.50 -8.94 -40.01
N ASN A 703 -10.19 -9.94 -39.18
CA ASN A 703 -9.24 -10.99 -39.53
C ASN A 703 -9.92 -12.01 -40.48
N PRO A 704 -9.35 -12.30 -41.67
CA PRO A 704 -9.91 -13.27 -42.61
C PRO A 704 -10.08 -14.68 -42.00
N ASP A 705 -9.21 -15.07 -41.07
CA ASP A 705 -9.13 -16.42 -40.52
C ASP A 705 -10.10 -16.68 -39.35
N ILE A 706 -10.86 -15.67 -38.92
CA ILE A 706 -11.78 -15.77 -37.77
C ILE A 706 -13.22 -15.92 -38.25
N THR A 707 -13.91 -16.91 -37.68
CA THR A 707 -15.36 -17.10 -37.80
C THR A 707 -16.02 -16.81 -36.45
N LEU A 708 -17.06 -15.99 -36.45
CA LEU A 708 -17.68 -15.47 -35.22
C LEU A 708 -19.13 -15.96 -35.12
N THR A 709 -19.48 -16.60 -34.00
CA THR A 709 -20.87 -16.95 -33.66
C THR A 709 -21.34 -16.09 -32.49
N ILE A 710 -22.43 -15.35 -32.65
CA ILE A 710 -23.07 -14.59 -31.56
C ILE A 710 -24.30 -15.34 -31.11
N VAL A 711 -24.39 -15.55 -29.80
CA VAL A 711 -25.51 -16.25 -29.16
C VAL A 711 -26.14 -15.31 -28.16
N ARG A 712 -27.33 -14.81 -28.52
CA ARG A 712 -28.12 -13.91 -27.68
C ARG A 712 -29.06 -14.70 -26.79
N PHE A 713 -28.94 -14.52 -25.48
CA PHE A 713 -29.84 -15.09 -24.50
C PHE A 713 -30.96 -14.10 -24.19
N LEU A 714 -32.21 -14.58 -24.26
CA LEU A 714 -33.41 -13.81 -23.97
C LEU A 714 -34.17 -14.48 -22.84
N SER A 715 -34.77 -13.68 -21.96
CA SER A 715 -35.59 -14.22 -20.88
C SER A 715 -36.94 -14.70 -21.42
N PHE A 716 -37.43 -15.83 -20.92
CA PHE A 716 -38.78 -16.28 -21.21
C PHE A 716 -39.80 -15.25 -20.70
N ASN A 717 -40.79 -14.90 -21.52
CA ASN A 717 -41.82 -13.88 -21.22
C ASN A 717 -41.31 -12.47 -20.88
N HIS A 718 -40.04 -12.13 -21.17
CA HIS A 718 -39.45 -10.83 -20.81
C HIS A 718 -39.43 -10.55 -19.29
N GLU A 719 -39.43 -11.59 -18.47
CA GLU A 719 -39.40 -11.46 -17.02
C GLU A 719 -38.05 -10.91 -16.53
N GLY A 720 -38.10 -9.84 -15.73
CA GLY A 720 -36.90 -9.21 -15.15
C GLY A 720 -36.09 -8.35 -16.13
N GLU A 721 -36.58 -8.11 -17.36
CA GLU A 721 -35.90 -7.24 -18.33
C GLU A 721 -36.09 -5.75 -17.99
N ASP A 722 -34.99 -5.00 -17.90
CA ASP A 722 -35.04 -3.54 -17.90
C ASP A 722 -35.26 -3.03 -19.33
N ALA A 723 -36.33 -2.27 -19.53
CA ALA A 723 -36.70 -1.71 -20.84
C ALA A 723 -35.64 -0.76 -21.41
N ARG A 724 -34.88 -0.05 -20.56
CA ARG A 724 -33.80 0.85 -21.01
C ARG A 724 -32.61 0.05 -21.52
N GLU A 725 -32.10 -0.88 -20.73
CA GLU A 725 -30.99 -1.77 -21.11
C GLU A 725 -31.33 -2.58 -22.36
N LYS A 726 -32.55 -3.13 -22.43
CA LYS A 726 -33.03 -3.87 -23.60
C LYS A 726 -32.99 -3.04 -24.88
N LYS A 727 -33.42 -1.78 -24.83
CA LYS A 727 -33.41 -0.89 -26.00
C LYS A 727 -31.98 -0.58 -26.47
N LEU A 728 -31.05 -0.42 -25.53
CA LEU A 728 -29.63 -0.24 -25.83
C LEU A 728 -29.03 -1.51 -26.44
N ASP A 729 -29.35 -2.67 -25.87
CA ASP A 729 -28.91 -3.97 -26.37
C ASP A 729 -29.43 -4.27 -27.77
N ASP A 730 -30.73 -4.07 -28.00
CA ASP A 730 -31.36 -4.20 -29.32
C ASP A 730 -30.68 -3.27 -30.34
N GLY A 731 -30.37 -2.04 -29.94
CA GLY A 731 -29.66 -1.08 -30.79
C GLY A 731 -28.29 -1.56 -31.23
N VAL A 732 -27.46 -2.07 -30.30
CA VAL A 732 -26.11 -2.55 -30.61
C VAL A 732 -26.14 -3.85 -31.42
N VAL A 733 -27.01 -4.79 -31.07
CA VAL A 733 -27.16 -6.06 -31.80
C VAL A 733 -27.67 -5.81 -33.22
N THR A 734 -28.66 -4.93 -33.39
CA THR A 734 -29.18 -4.56 -34.72
C THR A 734 -28.10 -3.88 -35.56
N TRP A 735 -27.36 -2.93 -34.98
CA TRP A 735 -26.24 -2.29 -35.66
C TRP A 735 -25.19 -3.31 -36.13
N PHE A 736 -24.82 -4.24 -35.25
CA PHE A 736 -23.84 -5.28 -35.56
C PHE A 736 -24.32 -6.19 -36.69
N TRP A 737 -25.60 -6.59 -36.65
CA TRP A 737 -26.20 -7.45 -37.66
C TRP A 737 -26.24 -6.76 -39.03
N VAL A 738 -26.75 -5.53 -39.09
CA VAL A 738 -26.82 -4.73 -40.34
C VAL A 738 -25.43 -4.54 -40.94
N LYS A 739 -24.40 -4.32 -40.11
CA LYS A 739 -23.02 -4.17 -40.57
C LYS A 739 -22.46 -5.46 -41.19
N ASN A 740 -22.85 -6.63 -40.67
CA ASN A 740 -22.29 -7.93 -41.04
C ASN A 740 -23.25 -8.81 -41.87
N GLU A 741 -24.36 -8.26 -42.38
CA GLU A 741 -25.38 -9.01 -43.13
C GLU A 741 -24.81 -9.74 -44.37
N SER A 742 -23.78 -9.15 -45.00
CA SER A 742 -23.08 -9.74 -46.16
C SER A 742 -21.84 -10.55 -45.80
N ASN A 743 -21.55 -10.76 -44.51
CA ASN A 743 -20.35 -11.45 -44.05
C ASN A 743 -20.67 -12.91 -43.66
N ASP A 744 -20.45 -13.84 -44.59
CA ASP A 744 -20.73 -15.28 -44.41
C ASP A 744 -19.97 -15.95 -43.24
N ARG A 745 -18.98 -15.25 -42.65
CA ARG A 745 -18.17 -15.74 -41.52
C ARG A 745 -18.78 -15.40 -40.15
N VAL A 746 -19.87 -14.64 -40.14
CA VAL A 746 -20.58 -14.22 -38.92
C VAL A 746 -21.93 -14.94 -38.87
N SER A 747 -22.19 -15.64 -37.76
CA SER A 747 -23.45 -16.34 -37.51
C SER A 747 -24.12 -15.76 -36.26
N TYR A 748 -25.43 -15.55 -36.31
CA TYR A 748 -26.23 -15.06 -35.19
C TYR A 748 -27.28 -16.11 -34.81
N LYS A 749 -27.43 -16.35 -33.49
CA LYS A 749 -28.41 -17.28 -32.91
C LYS A 749 -29.04 -16.66 -31.68
N GLU A 750 -30.34 -16.89 -31.50
CA GLU A 750 -31.07 -16.50 -30.30
C GLU A 750 -31.51 -17.74 -29.52
N VAL A 751 -31.39 -17.68 -28.21
CA VAL A 751 -31.80 -18.74 -27.29
C VAL A 751 -32.66 -18.13 -26.19
N VAL A 752 -33.87 -18.64 -26.01
CA VAL A 752 -34.78 -18.23 -24.94
C VAL A 752 -34.59 -19.16 -23.74
N VAL A 753 -34.39 -18.58 -22.55
CA VAL A 753 -34.11 -19.32 -21.31
C VAL A 753 -34.98 -18.81 -20.16
N LYS A 754 -35.41 -19.71 -19.27
CA LYS A 754 -36.25 -19.39 -18.11
C LYS A 754 -35.45 -19.09 -16.84
N ASN A 755 -34.28 -19.72 -16.67
CA ASN A 755 -33.45 -19.60 -15.47
C ASN A 755 -31.98 -19.95 -15.78
N GLY A 756 -31.11 -19.81 -14.78
CA GLY A 756 -29.69 -20.15 -14.90
C GLY A 756 -29.39 -21.59 -15.28
N ALA A 757 -30.24 -22.55 -14.89
CA ALA A 757 -30.06 -23.95 -15.26
C ALA A 757 -30.27 -24.19 -16.77
N GLU A 758 -31.28 -23.56 -17.38
CA GLU A 758 -31.48 -23.60 -18.83
C GLU A 758 -30.37 -22.84 -19.57
N THR A 759 -29.89 -21.71 -19.03
CA THR A 759 -28.72 -20.99 -19.55
C THR A 759 -27.49 -21.88 -19.58
N LEU A 760 -27.20 -22.59 -18.48
CA LEU A 760 -26.08 -23.52 -18.39
C LEU A 760 -26.21 -24.68 -19.39
N ALA A 761 -27.40 -25.28 -19.49
CA ALA A 761 -27.67 -26.36 -20.43
C ALA A 761 -27.47 -25.93 -21.88
N ALA A 762 -27.90 -24.71 -22.24
CA ALA A 762 -27.68 -24.13 -23.56
C ALA A 762 -26.19 -23.90 -23.84
N ILE A 763 -25.42 -23.37 -22.87
CA ILE A 763 -23.96 -23.22 -23.03
C ILE A 763 -23.29 -24.59 -23.17
N GLN A 764 -23.72 -25.60 -22.41
CA GLN A 764 -23.16 -26.96 -22.49
C GLN A 764 -23.44 -27.63 -23.84
N ALA A 765 -24.65 -27.43 -24.38
CA ALA A 765 -25.00 -27.92 -25.71
C ALA A 765 -24.11 -27.33 -26.82
N MET A 766 -23.59 -26.11 -26.62
CA MET A 766 -22.67 -25.47 -27.56
C MET A 766 -21.23 -25.98 -27.49
N ASN A 767 -20.85 -26.67 -26.41
CA ASN A 767 -19.49 -27.23 -26.26
C ASN A 767 -19.16 -28.28 -27.33
N VAL A 768 -20.17 -28.86 -27.99
CA VAL A 768 -20.01 -29.83 -29.09
C VAL A 768 -19.35 -29.22 -30.33
N ASN A 769 -19.41 -27.90 -30.51
CA ASN A 769 -18.94 -27.23 -31.73
C ASN A 769 -17.45 -26.84 -31.74
N ASP A 770 -16.70 -27.17 -30.67
CA ASP A 770 -15.25 -26.92 -30.55
C ASP A 770 -14.86 -25.45 -30.82
N TYR A 771 -15.23 -24.54 -29.90
CA TYR A 771 -14.84 -23.13 -29.96
C TYR A 771 -13.45 -22.90 -29.36
N ASP A 772 -12.66 -22.04 -30.02
CA ASP A 772 -11.30 -21.68 -29.63
C ASP A 772 -11.28 -20.55 -28.58
N LEU A 773 -12.20 -19.59 -28.70
CA LEU A 773 -12.31 -18.45 -27.78
C LEU A 773 -13.77 -18.18 -27.43
N TRP A 774 -14.06 -18.12 -26.14
CA TRP A 774 -15.35 -17.74 -25.57
C TRP A 774 -15.27 -16.30 -25.07
N ILE A 775 -16.16 -15.43 -25.55
CA ILE A 775 -16.21 -14.01 -25.20
C ILE A 775 -17.53 -13.72 -24.47
N THR A 776 -17.47 -13.07 -23.31
CA THR A 776 -18.66 -12.66 -22.55
C THR A 776 -18.43 -11.36 -21.79
N GLY A 777 -19.50 -10.65 -21.44
CA GLY A 777 -19.46 -9.60 -20.43
C GLY A 777 -19.33 -10.19 -19.01
N ARG A 778 -18.81 -9.40 -18.05
CA ARG A 778 -18.60 -9.82 -16.66
C ARG A 778 -19.91 -9.94 -15.87
N GLY A 779 -20.77 -8.92 -15.89
CA GLY A 779 -22.03 -9.01 -15.13
C GLY A 779 -22.89 -7.75 -15.05
N GLU A 780 -22.39 -6.56 -15.42
CA GLU A 780 -23.15 -5.32 -15.22
C GLU A 780 -24.32 -5.20 -16.21
N GLY A 781 -25.54 -5.11 -15.68
CA GLY A 781 -26.78 -4.95 -16.46
C GLY A 781 -27.36 -6.26 -17.01
N ILE A 782 -26.82 -7.43 -16.65
CA ILE A 782 -27.40 -8.73 -17.04
C ILE A 782 -28.70 -8.96 -16.26
N ASN A 783 -29.72 -9.48 -16.95
CA ASN A 783 -30.97 -9.87 -16.31
C ASN A 783 -30.73 -10.98 -15.27
N THR A 784 -31.03 -10.69 -14.00
CA THR A 784 -30.81 -11.59 -12.87
C THR A 784 -31.59 -12.90 -12.97
N LYS A 785 -32.74 -12.92 -13.66
CA LYS A 785 -33.51 -14.13 -13.93
C LYS A 785 -32.73 -15.16 -14.75
N ILE A 786 -31.92 -14.69 -15.69
CA ILE A 786 -31.10 -15.55 -16.57
C ILE A 786 -29.92 -16.17 -15.81
N LEU A 787 -29.49 -15.56 -14.71
CA LEU A 787 -28.41 -16.01 -13.83
C LEU A 787 -28.90 -16.74 -12.57
N GLU A 788 -30.22 -16.83 -12.37
CA GLU A 788 -30.82 -17.37 -11.16
C GLU A 788 -30.35 -18.80 -10.88
N GLY A 789 -29.68 -19.01 -9.74
CA GLY A 789 -29.12 -20.29 -9.31
C GLY A 789 -27.64 -20.53 -9.70
N LEU A 790 -27.07 -19.77 -10.63
CA LEU A 790 -25.66 -19.89 -11.03
C LEU A 790 -24.71 -19.10 -10.11
N ASP A 791 -25.20 -17.99 -9.54
CA ASP A 791 -24.41 -17.11 -8.67
C ASP A 791 -23.93 -17.83 -7.40
N ALA A 792 -24.74 -18.76 -6.87
CA ALA A 792 -24.39 -19.57 -5.70
C ALA A 792 -23.21 -20.53 -5.92
N TRP A 793 -22.80 -20.74 -7.17
CA TRP A 793 -21.70 -21.64 -7.55
C TRP A 793 -20.42 -20.87 -7.93
N SER A 794 -20.43 -19.54 -7.84
CA SER A 794 -19.27 -18.68 -8.09
C SER A 794 -18.44 -18.53 -6.81
N GLU A 795 -17.18 -18.97 -6.86
CA GLU A 795 -16.24 -18.82 -5.75
C GLU A 795 -15.37 -17.56 -5.88
N ASP A 796 -15.06 -17.15 -7.11
CA ASP A 796 -13.99 -16.19 -7.40
C ASP A 796 -14.45 -15.20 -8.48
N HIS A 797 -15.35 -14.29 -8.08
CA HIS A 797 -16.18 -13.33 -8.86
C HIS A 797 -15.43 -12.40 -9.85
N GLN A 798 -14.16 -12.68 -10.18
CA GLN A 798 -13.31 -11.93 -11.10
C GLN A 798 -13.75 -12.07 -12.55
N LEU A 799 -14.04 -13.30 -13.00
CA LEU A 799 -14.53 -13.57 -14.37
C LEU A 799 -16.05 -13.37 -14.49
N GLY A 800 -16.76 -13.24 -13.37
CA GLY A 800 -18.21 -13.18 -13.34
C GLY A 800 -18.85 -14.54 -13.58
N VAL A 801 -20.14 -14.65 -13.25
CA VAL A 801 -20.88 -15.93 -13.19
C VAL A 801 -20.73 -16.77 -14.47
N ILE A 802 -20.93 -16.15 -15.64
CA ILE A 802 -20.82 -16.85 -16.93
C ILE A 802 -19.37 -17.15 -17.30
N GLY A 803 -18.45 -16.20 -17.07
CA GLY A 803 -17.03 -16.38 -17.35
C GLY A 803 -16.43 -17.54 -16.55
N GLU A 804 -16.79 -17.65 -15.26
CA GLU A 804 -16.39 -18.76 -14.39
C GLU A 804 -16.99 -20.08 -14.81
N THR A 805 -18.26 -20.09 -15.21
CA THR A 805 -18.94 -21.29 -15.69
C THR A 805 -18.20 -21.90 -16.89
N VAL A 806 -17.77 -21.07 -17.84
CA VAL A 806 -17.04 -21.51 -19.03
C VAL A 806 -15.56 -21.81 -18.71
N ALA A 807 -14.97 -21.11 -17.75
CA ALA A 807 -13.58 -21.35 -17.30
C ALA A 807 -13.45 -22.57 -16.37
N GLY A 808 -14.54 -23.00 -15.73
CA GLY A 808 -14.60 -24.08 -14.75
C GLY A 808 -14.15 -25.44 -15.32
N SER A 809 -13.64 -26.31 -14.44
CA SER A 809 -13.21 -27.67 -14.80
C SER A 809 -14.36 -28.58 -15.22
N ILE A 810 -15.58 -28.27 -14.77
CA ILE A 810 -16.84 -28.94 -15.14
C ILE A 810 -17.13 -28.73 -16.63
N PHE A 811 -16.67 -27.61 -17.21
CA PHE A 811 -16.69 -27.37 -18.64
C PHE A 811 -15.42 -27.93 -19.29
N ALA A 812 -15.53 -29.09 -19.93
CA ALA A 812 -14.45 -29.76 -20.67
C ALA A 812 -14.02 -29.05 -21.97
N SER A 813 -14.30 -27.75 -22.11
CA SER A 813 -13.84 -26.96 -23.25
C SER A 813 -12.38 -26.57 -23.05
N GLU A 814 -11.50 -26.96 -23.98
CA GLU A 814 -10.11 -26.51 -24.02
C GLU A 814 -9.95 -25.09 -24.60
N GLY A 815 -11.05 -24.42 -24.96
CA GLY A 815 -11.05 -23.05 -25.51
C GLY A 815 -10.70 -21.99 -24.48
N SER A 816 -9.98 -20.95 -24.90
CA SER A 816 -9.67 -19.79 -24.06
C SER A 816 -10.92 -18.98 -23.73
N VAL A 817 -10.89 -18.22 -22.63
CA VAL A 817 -12.01 -17.38 -22.18
C VAL A 817 -11.57 -15.93 -22.11
N LEU A 818 -12.39 -15.02 -22.62
CA LEU A 818 -12.23 -13.58 -22.56
C LEU A 818 -13.47 -12.97 -21.91
N VAL A 819 -13.27 -12.30 -20.78
CA VAL A 819 -14.31 -11.57 -20.09
C VAL A 819 -14.07 -10.08 -20.26
N VAL A 820 -15.10 -9.32 -20.62
CA VAL A 820 -15.02 -7.87 -20.80
C VAL A 820 -15.88 -7.18 -19.75
N GLN A 821 -15.35 -6.14 -19.14
CA GLN A 821 -16.05 -5.25 -18.24
C GLN A 821 -16.00 -3.83 -18.82
N GLN A 822 -17.14 -3.15 -18.91
CA GLN A 822 -17.18 -1.75 -19.30
C GLN A 822 -16.65 -0.88 -18.14
N GLN A 823 -16.24 0.35 -18.47
CA GLN A 823 -15.76 1.33 -17.49
C GLN A 823 -16.78 1.54 -16.35
N VAL A 824 -16.39 1.30 -15.10
CA VAL A 824 -17.24 1.50 -13.92
C VAL A 824 -17.57 2.99 -13.72
N ARG A 825 -18.85 3.35 -13.79
CA ARG A 825 -19.34 4.71 -13.49
C ARG A 825 -20.14 4.73 -12.19
N ASN A 826 -19.83 5.67 -11.31
CA ASN A 826 -20.72 5.98 -10.19
C ASN A 826 -21.96 6.73 -10.73
N GLN A 827 -23.11 6.06 -10.73
CA GLN A 827 -24.42 6.48 -11.27
C GLN A 827 -25.01 7.82 -10.74
N LYS A 828 -24.31 8.56 -9.87
CA LYS A 828 -24.81 9.80 -9.24
C LYS A 828 -24.89 11.02 -10.18
N GLY A 829 -24.50 10.92 -11.46
CA GLY A 829 -24.44 12.06 -12.39
C GLY A 829 -25.10 11.90 -13.76
N ASP A 830 -25.77 10.77 -14.04
CA ASP A 830 -25.89 10.30 -15.42
C ASP A 830 -27.14 10.76 -16.19
N ALA A 831 -28.18 11.27 -15.55
CA ALA A 831 -29.38 11.69 -16.29
C ALA A 831 -29.18 12.94 -17.19
N TYR A 832 -28.24 13.83 -16.85
CA TYR A 832 -28.08 15.13 -17.54
C TYR A 832 -27.11 15.10 -18.73
N ILE A 833 -26.11 14.23 -18.70
CA ILE A 833 -25.02 14.22 -19.70
C ILE A 833 -25.39 13.32 -20.90
N GLU A 834 -26.12 12.23 -20.65
CA GLU A 834 -26.60 11.33 -21.69
C GLU A 834 -27.59 12.03 -22.63
N LEU A 835 -28.46 12.90 -22.07
CA LEU A 835 -29.38 13.75 -22.81
C LEU A 835 -28.66 14.69 -23.79
N PHE A 836 -27.52 15.26 -23.36
CA PHE A 836 -26.71 16.17 -24.18
C PHE A 836 -26.03 15.46 -25.35
N SER A 837 -25.66 14.18 -25.17
CA SER A 837 -25.06 13.36 -26.23
C SER A 837 -26.06 12.97 -27.32
N LEU A 838 -27.31 12.69 -26.93
CA LEU A 838 -28.43 12.46 -27.85
C LEU A 838 -28.83 13.73 -28.60
N GLN A 839 -28.81 14.90 -27.93
CA GLN A 839 -29.06 16.20 -28.55
C GLN A 839 -27.97 16.60 -29.57
N ALA A 840 -26.71 16.28 -29.28
CA ALA A 840 -25.60 16.53 -30.20
C ALA A 840 -25.60 15.57 -31.41
N GLY A 841 -26.11 14.35 -31.24
CA GLY A 841 -26.36 13.40 -32.33
C GLY A 841 -27.48 13.87 -33.27
N ALA A 842 -28.57 14.40 -32.71
CA ALA A 842 -29.68 14.96 -33.47
C ALA A 842 -29.27 16.18 -34.32
N GLY A 843 -28.47 17.10 -33.76
CA GLY A 843 -27.98 18.28 -34.49
C GLY A 843 -27.06 17.95 -35.68
N LYS A 844 -26.36 16.81 -35.66
CA LYS A 844 -25.56 16.33 -36.80
C LYS A 844 -26.42 15.74 -37.92
N LEU A 845 -27.55 15.13 -37.58
CA LEU A 845 -28.54 14.65 -38.55
C LEU A 845 -29.34 15.81 -39.17
N GLU A 846 -29.61 16.88 -38.41
CA GLU A 846 -30.18 18.14 -38.93
C GLU A 846 -29.25 18.83 -39.93
N ALA A 847 -27.93 18.87 -39.67
CA ALA A 847 -26.94 19.44 -40.58
C ALA A 847 -26.72 18.61 -41.87
N ALA A 848 -26.94 17.30 -41.81
CA ALA A 848 -26.95 16.43 -42.99
C ALA A 848 -28.24 16.60 -43.81
N SER A 849 -29.36 16.93 -43.14
CA SER A 849 -30.65 17.18 -43.77
C SER A 849 -30.76 18.56 -44.43
N SER A 850 -29.88 19.52 -44.12
CA SER A 850 -29.92 20.88 -44.68
C SER A 850 -29.28 21.03 -46.07
N LYS A 851 -28.74 19.94 -46.65
CA LYS A 851 -28.02 19.97 -47.95
C LYS A 851 -28.79 19.38 -49.13
N VAL A 852 -30.01 18.89 -48.94
CA VAL A 852 -30.84 18.41 -50.05
C VAL A 852 -32.29 18.80 -49.80
N PHE A 853 -32.76 19.86 -50.45
CA PHE A 853 -34.18 20.19 -50.50
C PHE A 853 -34.60 20.52 -51.93
N ASP A 854 -35.57 19.74 -52.42
CA ASP A 854 -36.74 20.33 -53.05
C ASP A 854 -38.01 19.48 -52.76
N GLY A 855 -39.13 20.21 -52.56
CA GLY A 855 -40.55 19.81 -52.65
C GLY A 855 -41.13 18.63 -51.83
N ASN A 856 -41.92 18.90 -50.78
CA ASN A 856 -43.38 18.60 -50.77
C ASN A 856 -44.10 18.85 -49.41
N LYS A 857 -45.38 19.23 -49.56
CA LYS A 857 -46.36 19.67 -48.55
C LYS A 857 -46.72 18.64 -47.45
N SER A 858 -46.25 17.40 -47.53
CA SER A 858 -46.47 16.33 -46.52
C SER A 858 -45.59 16.46 -45.27
N ARG A 859 -44.52 17.26 -45.34
CA ARG A 859 -43.56 17.47 -44.23
C ARG A 859 -44.03 18.50 -43.20
N ILE A 860 -44.84 19.47 -43.60
CA ILE A 860 -45.40 20.48 -42.69
C ILE A 860 -46.38 19.81 -41.71
N LEU A 861 -47.22 18.90 -42.22
CA LEU A 861 -48.16 18.12 -41.40
C LEU A 861 -47.45 17.24 -40.36
N ARG A 862 -46.34 16.58 -40.74
CA ARG A 862 -45.53 15.77 -39.81
C ARG A 862 -44.80 16.62 -38.77
N MET A 863 -44.44 17.86 -39.11
CA MET A 863 -43.77 18.77 -38.18
C MET A 863 -44.73 19.32 -37.11
N GLU A 864 -46.02 19.46 -37.47
CA GLU A 864 -47.10 19.79 -36.54
C GLU A 864 -47.47 18.61 -35.63
N GLU A 865 -47.58 17.38 -36.15
CA GLU A 865 -47.73 16.16 -35.33
C GLU A 865 -46.55 15.98 -34.35
N LEU A 866 -45.31 16.26 -34.78
CA LEU A 866 -44.13 16.18 -33.93
C LEU A 866 -44.14 17.22 -32.81
N LYS A 867 -44.59 18.46 -33.08
CA LYS A 867 -44.76 19.49 -32.05
C LYS A 867 -45.80 19.11 -31.00
N GLU A 868 -46.87 18.43 -31.42
CA GLU A 868 -47.91 17.96 -30.52
C GLU A 868 -47.41 16.80 -29.64
N THR A 869 -46.65 15.84 -30.20
CA THR A 869 -45.97 14.82 -29.39
C THR A 869 -44.94 15.41 -28.42
N ILE A 870 -44.17 16.42 -28.81
CA ILE A 870 -43.20 17.07 -27.92
C ILE A 870 -43.94 17.73 -26.73
N LYS A 871 -45.05 18.41 -26.99
CA LYS A 871 -45.89 19.01 -25.94
C LYS A 871 -46.44 17.95 -24.98
N THR A 872 -46.94 16.82 -25.48
CA THR A 872 -47.40 15.71 -24.63
C THR A 872 -46.27 15.06 -23.82
N THR A 873 -45.04 14.99 -24.35
CA THR A 873 -43.87 14.50 -23.60
C THR A 873 -43.36 15.48 -22.55
N GLU A 874 -43.55 16.79 -22.73
CA GLU A 874 -43.25 17.78 -21.69
C GLU A 874 -44.27 17.76 -20.55
N GLU A 875 -45.54 17.49 -20.85
CA GLU A 875 -46.58 17.28 -19.85
C GLU A 875 -46.33 15.99 -19.06
N ALA A 876 -45.94 14.89 -19.73
CA ALA A 876 -45.53 13.64 -19.07
C ALA A 876 -44.26 13.78 -18.20
N LYS A 877 -43.33 14.69 -18.54
CA LYS A 877 -42.14 14.98 -17.71
C LYS A 877 -42.49 15.62 -16.37
N LYS A 878 -43.57 16.41 -16.29
CA LYS A 878 -44.02 17.01 -15.02
C LYS A 878 -44.55 15.94 -14.08
N ASP A 879 -45.27 14.96 -14.59
CA ASP A 879 -45.82 13.87 -13.78
C ASP A 879 -44.70 12.90 -13.32
N VAL A 880 -43.73 12.60 -14.18
CA VAL A 880 -42.58 11.74 -13.82
C VAL A 880 -41.67 12.41 -12.78
N ALA A 881 -41.45 13.73 -12.86
CA ALA A 881 -40.64 14.44 -11.86
C ALA A 881 -41.30 14.48 -10.47
N ILE A 882 -42.64 14.47 -10.41
CA ILE A 882 -43.40 14.39 -9.16
C ILE A 882 -43.34 12.97 -8.58
N ILE A 883 -43.43 11.94 -9.44
CA ILE A 883 -43.29 10.53 -9.04
C ILE A 883 -41.88 10.23 -8.53
N ASP A 884 -40.83 10.74 -9.18
CA ASP A 884 -39.44 10.57 -8.74
C ASP A 884 -39.17 11.29 -7.40
N TYR A 885 -39.79 12.45 -7.17
CA TYR A 885 -39.70 13.15 -5.89
C TYR A 885 -40.37 12.37 -4.75
N GLU A 886 -41.56 11.80 -4.99
CA GLU A 886 -42.26 10.97 -4.01
C GLU A 886 -41.53 9.65 -3.76
N TRP A 887 -40.92 9.06 -4.80
CA TRP A 887 -40.12 7.84 -4.66
C TRP A 887 -38.84 8.09 -3.86
N ILE A 888 -38.09 9.16 -4.13
CA ILE A 888 -36.88 9.54 -3.36
C ILE A 888 -37.25 9.86 -1.92
N LYS A 889 -38.37 10.54 -1.69
CA LYS A 889 -38.86 10.84 -0.33
C LYS A 889 -39.19 9.56 0.43
N ASN A 890 -39.89 8.61 -0.18
CA ASN A 890 -40.26 7.34 0.46
C ASN A 890 -39.06 6.41 0.68
N ASN A 891 -38.12 6.38 -0.27
CA ASN A 891 -36.91 5.57 -0.15
C ASN A 891 -36.01 6.09 0.99
N ASN A 892 -35.80 7.41 1.07
CA ASN A 892 -35.09 8.03 2.19
C ASN A 892 -35.80 7.83 3.53
N LEU A 893 -37.14 7.82 3.56
CA LEU A 893 -37.91 7.52 4.77
C LEU A 893 -37.67 6.07 5.24
N SER A 894 -37.70 5.12 4.31
CA SER A 894 -37.46 3.70 4.58
C SER A 894 -36.02 3.41 5.02
N GLU A 895 -35.04 4.14 4.49
CA GLU A 895 -33.63 4.02 4.84
C GLU A 895 -33.35 4.60 6.24
N VAL A 896 -34.06 5.68 6.61
CA VAL A 896 -34.05 6.22 7.98
C VAL A 896 -34.72 5.26 8.97
N GLU A 897 -35.85 4.64 8.61
CA GLU A 897 -36.51 3.63 9.44
C GLU A 897 -35.67 2.34 9.58
N MET A 898 -34.97 1.92 8.53
CA MET A 898 -33.99 0.82 8.61
C MET A 898 -32.81 1.17 9.50
N LEU A 899 -32.24 2.37 9.39
CA LEU A 899 -31.12 2.81 10.24
C LEU A 899 -31.51 2.90 11.72
N ASP A 900 -32.75 3.29 12.04
CA ASP A 900 -33.27 3.25 13.41
C ASP A 900 -33.58 1.82 13.88
N GLY A 901 -34.03 0.94 12.97
CA GLY A 901 -34.19 -0.50 13.21
C GLY A 901 -32.86 -1.21 13.49
N GLU A 902 -31.81 -0.93 12.72
CA GLU A 902 -30.46 -1.47 12.88
C GLU A 902 -29.83 -0.99 14.19
N LYS A 903 -30.00 0.30 14.54
CA LYS A 903 -29.57 0.82 15.85
C LYS A 903 -30.28 0.13 17.01
N ARG A 904 -31.59 -0.14 16.89
CA ARG A 904 -32.34 -0.91 17.90
C ARG A 904 -31.90 -2.37 17.96
N ALA A 905 -31.60 -3.01 16.82
CA ALA A 905 -31.12 -4.38 16.76
C ALA A 905 -29.71 -4.52 17.38
N VAL A 906 -28.81 -3.58 17.07
CA VAL A 906 -27.47 -3.51 17.68
C VAL A 906 -27.57 -3.27 19.19
N PHE A 907 -28.43 -2.33 19.63
CA PHE A 907 -28.66 -2.06 21.05
C PHE A 907 -29.26 -3.28 21.78
N MET A 908 -30.25 -3.96 21.19
CA MET A 908 -30.84 -5.17 21.76
C MET A 908 -29.86 -6.35 21.78
N SER A 909 -29.02 -6.52 20.75
CA SER A 909 -27.97 -7.56 20.77
C SER A 909 -26.90 -7.26 21.84
N THR A 910 -26.61 -5.99 22.08
CA THR A 910 -25.67 -5.55 23.12
C THR A 910 -26.25 -5.81 24.52
N ILE A 911 -27.55 -5.53 24.73
CA ILE A 911 -28.24 -5.86 25.99
C ILE A 911 -28.36 -7.37 26.18
N MET A 912 -28.69 -8.12 25.13
CA MET A 912 -28.82 -9.57 25.21
C MET A 912 -27.47 -10.24 25.49
N GLY A 913 -26.38 -9.74 24.88
CA GLY A 913 -25.00 -10.13 25.21
C GLY A 913 -24.63 -9.81 26.66
N PHE A 914 -25.00 -8.61 27.14
CA PHE A 914 -24.78 -8.22 28.54
C PHE A 914 -25.56 -9.13 29.52
N VAL A 915 -26.82 -9.45 29.23
CA VAL A 915 -27.65 -10.33 30.06
C VAL A 915 -27.15 -11.78 30.04
N VAL A 916 -26.70 -12.28 28.88
CA VAL A 916 -26.13 -13.63 28.75
C VAL A 916 -24.81 -13.74 29.53
N ASP A 917 -23.94 -12.75 29.46
CA ASP A 917 -22.70 -12.75 30.25
C ASP A 917 -22.97 -12.57 31.76
N HIS A 918 -23.98 -11.78 32.14
CA HIS A 918 -24.36 -11.64 33.55
C HIS A 918 -25.01 -12.91 34.13
N ALA A 919 -25.79 -13.64 33.31
CA ALA A 919 -26.35 -14.94 33.67
C ALA A 919 -25.26 -16.03 33.76
N ARG A 920 -24.28 -15.99 32.86
CA ARG A 920 -23.11 -16.90 32.87
C ARG A 920 -22.21 -16.64 34.08
N TYR A 921 -22.05 -15.37 34.48
CA TYR A 921 -21.36 -14.97 35.71
C TYR A 921 -22.09 -15.44 36.98
N TYR A 922 -23.42 -15.33 37.03
CA TYR A 922 -24.21 -15.85 38.16
C TYR A 922 -24.21 -17.38 38.26
N SER A 923 -24.21 -18.10 37.12
CA SER A 923 -24.09 -19.56 37.09
C SER A 923 -22.70 -20.09 37.47
N SER A 924 -21.70 -19.22 37.56
CA SER A 924 -20.35 -19.55 38.02
C SER A 924 -20.15 -19.28 39.52
N ILE A 925 -21.12 -18.64 40.19
CA ILE A 925 -21.06 -18.23 41.60
C ILE A 925 -21.98 -19.10 42.50
N HIS A 926 -22.81 -19.96 41.90
CA HIS A 926 -23.48 -21.09 42.55
C HIS A 926 -22.96 -22.40 41.94
#